data_AF-A0A8S0VV60-F1
#
_entry.id   AF-A0A8S0VV60-F1
#
_cell.length_a   1.000
_cell.length_b   1.000
_cell.length_c   1.000
_cell.angle_alpha   90.00
_cell.angle_beta   90.00
_cell.angle_gamma   90.00
#
_symmetry.space_group_name_H-M   'P 1'
#
loop_
_entity.id
_entity.type
_entity.pdbx_description
1 polymer ?
#
loop_
_entity_poly.entity_id
_entity_poly.type
_entity_poly.pdbx_seq_one_letter_code
_entity_poly.pdbx_strand_id
1 'polypeptide(L)'
;MVVAHTSTIASAADAMPTKMKKNRRKISRKNPNKAIPSGPSFSTKHRENAYDNDEEMEVVAPEPLSADAEISLDEEAKDGDDELMIDSHPSPLLPAGGAPAFPPVATGAEKTLLKSETRRVPIPPHRMTPLKKDWLNIFGPLTEILGLQVRMNVQRRCVEIRTSKHTKDIGSLQKGADFIKAYALGFDVNDAIALLRLDDLYLDSFEIKDVKTLHGDHLSRAIGRIAGQDGKTKFTIENTTRTRIVLADTKIHVMGSFQNIKIARDAIVSLILGSPPGKVYAGLRTSGIDTPSLSPQRTMCGILGLLLHDPSIDAAPEICEGLSLLQHRGQDACGIITCGPKGRFYQCKANGMVRDIFDVNSISRLIGGMGVGHVRYPTAGSFNNAEAQPFYVNSPYGIVFAHNGNLINTANLMQFMDQTAHRHINTASDSELLLNIFAYNLQQTGKFRINEEDIFTAIGGMMSQVKGAYACCAMLAGFGIIAFRDPNGIRPVGLATRKVGEHLDYIISSESVVADAGGFADWEDVKPGQAVIITRNGISRRQIAPPATFAPDIFEYVYFARPDSVMDGISVYRSRMAMGDALADQVKTVLEAANIKVDVVIPVPDTSRVAALNLAQRLNLPYREGFIKNRYVGRTFIMPGQQMRRKNVRRKLNAMALEFVDKNVLIVDDSIVRGTTSKEIIQMAKDVGAKKVIMASCAPPIRSVN
;
A
#
# COMPACT_ATOMS: atom_id res chain seq x y z
N MET A 1 61.98 -13.22 -10.47
CA MET A 1 61.75 -12.66 -11.83
C MET A 1 60.88 -11.42 -11.63
N VAL A 2 61.43 -10.21 -11.40
CA VAL A 2 62.09 -9.30 -12.38
C VAL A 2 61.02 -8.89 -13.42
N VAL A 3 60.49 -7.67 -13.53
CA VAL A 3 61.10 -6.32 -13.63
C VAL A 3 60.08 -5.21 -13.27
N ALA A 4 60.56 -4.15 -12.64
CA ALA A 4 59.90 -2.85 -12.41
C ALA A 4 60.06 -1.89 -13.60
N HIS A 5 59.12 -0.96 -13.80
CA HIS A 5 59.45 0.30 -14.49
C HIS A 5 58.84 1.51 -13.78
N THR A 6 59.75 2.27 -13.17
CA THR A 6 59.62 3.66 -12.74
C THR A 6 59.89 4.59 -13.92
N SER A 7 59.19 5.73 -13.95
CA SER A 7 59.74 6.97 -14.53
C SER A 7 59.10 8.18 -13.88
N THR A 8 59.90 8.85 -13.05
CA THR A 8 59.68 10.17 -12.46
C THR A 8 60.47 11.18 -13.30
N ILE A 9 59.89 12.33 -13.64
CA ILE A 9 60.65 13.56 -13.98
C ILE A 9 60.01 14.75 -13.25
N ALA A 10 60.89 15.53 -12.61
CA ALA A 10 60.67 16.68 -11.74
C ALA A 10 60.42 17.99 -12.53
N SER A 11 59.57 18.89 -12.01
CA SER A 11 59.85 20.19 -11.37
C SER A 11 60.10 21.39 -12.30
N ALA A 12 59.33 22.46 -12.09
CA ALA A 12 59.82 23.81 -11.72
C ALA A 12 58.65 24.80 -11.62
N ALA A 13 58.73 25.65 -10.59
CA ALA A 13 57.79 26.70 -10.24
C ALA A 13 58.04 27.98 -11.05
N ASP A 14 57.02 28.84 -11.19
CA ASP A 14 57.20 30.28 -10.98
C ASP A 14 55.88 31.02 -10.71
N ALA A 15 55.97 32.13 -9.97
CA ALA A 15 54.89 32.80 -9.27
C ALA A 15 54.46 34.16 -9.86
N MET A 16 53.13 34.44 -9.79
CA MET A 16 52.45 35.74 -9.50
C MET A 16 52.60 36.97 -10.45
N PRO A 17 51.79 38.08 -10.33
CA PRO A 17 50.36 38.20 -9.99
C PRO A 17 49.59 39.35 -10.75
N THR A 18 48.27 39.47 -10.45
CA THR A 18 47.40 40.69 -10.45
C THR A 18 47.01 41.45 -11.74
N LYS A 19 45.68 41.65 -11.94
CA LYS A 19 45.01 42.97 -11.80
C LYS A 19 43.48 42.93 -11.97
N MET A 20 42.80 43.60 -11.04
CA MET A 20 41.40 44.02 -11.07
C MET A 20 41.11 45.04 -12.19
N LYS A 21 39.88 45.06 -12.70
CA LYS A 21 39.18 46.30 -13.07
C LYS A 21 37.69 46.23 -12.72
N LYS A 22 37.28 47.16 -11.85
CA LYS A 22 35.89 47.56 -11.58
C LYS A 22 35.37 48.37 -12.79
N ASN A 23 34.07 48.29 -13.07
CA ASN A 23 33.30 49.52 -13.29
C ASN A 23 31.84 49.38 -12.86
N ARG A 24 31.36 50.48 -12.28
CA ARG A 24 30.14 50.72 -11.52
C ARG A 24 29.56 51.98 -12.17
N ARG A 25 28.27 52.08 -12.48
CA ARG A 25 27.27 52.96 -11.80
C ARG A 25 26.10 53.21 -12.78
N LYS A 26 24.85 52.96 -12.33
CA LYS A 26 23.78 53.92 -11.91
C LYS A 26 23.01 54.50 -13.13
N ILE A 27 21.69 54.69 -13.12
CA ILE A 27 20.84 55.59 -12.31
C ILE A 27 19.36 55.16 -12.59
N SER A 28 18.57 54.71 -11.60
CA SER A 28 17.57 55.43 -10.76
C SER A 28 16.11 55.45 -11.26
N ARG A 29 15.26 54.75 -10.48
CA ARG A 29 13.94 55.11 -9.90
C ARG A 29 12.92 55.95 -10.71
N LYS A 30 11.69 55.43 -10.80
CA LYS A 30 10.51 55.88 -10.00
C LYS A 30 9.25 55.03 -10.28
N ASN A 31 8.70 54.42 -9.22
CA ASN A 31 7.26 54.14 -9.01
C ASN A 31 6.53 55.47 -8.68
N PRO A 32 5.17 55.62 -8.69
CA PRO A 32 4.18 54.63 -8.19
C PRO A 32 2.73 54.63 -8.81
N ASN A 33 1.95 53.61 -8.42
CA ASN A 33 0.50 53.54 -8.13
C ASN A 33 -0.54 54.41 -8.89
N LYS A 34 -1.57 53.77 -9.51
CA LYS A 34 -2.97 53.64 -9.01
C LYS A 34 -3.98 53.12 -10.08
N ALA A 35 -4.84 52.21 -9.62
CA ALA A 35 -6.30 52.04 -9.85
C ALA A 35 -6.96 52.09 -11.27
N ILE A 36 -7.50 50.92 -11.67
CA ILE A 36 -8.84 50.56 -12.23
C ILE A 36 -9.82 51.75 -12.47
N PRO A 37 -10.52 51.88 -13.64
CA PRO A 37 -11.78 51.11 -13.87
C PRO A 37 -12.22 50.74 -15.31
N SER A 38 -13.12 49.73 -15.33
CA SER A 38 -14.24 49.35 -16.23
C SER A 38 -14.32 49.87 -17.68
N GLY A 39 -14.74 48.95 -18.59
CA GLY A 39 -14.92 49.13 -20.05
C GLY A 39 -15.94 50.18 -20.52
N PRO A 40 -16.25 50.25 -21.83
CA PRO A 40 -17.19 49.29 -22.43
C PRO A 40 -16.87 48.89 -23.89
N SER A 41 -17.82 48.14 -24.45
CA SER A 41 -17.90 47.42 -25.72
C SER A 41 -18.03 48.27 -27.00
N PHE A 42 -17.86 47.56 -28.12
CA PHE A 42 -18.42 47.70 -29.48
C PHE A 42 -17.46 47.93 -30.67
N SER A 43 -17.82 47.16 -31.71
CA SER A 43 -17.41 47.05 -33.12
C SER A 43 -16.85 48.33 -33.80
N THR A 44 -16.13 48.29 -34.93
CA THR A 44 -16.48 47.64 -36.20
C THR A 44 -15.33 47.74 -37.23
N LYS A 45 -15.22 46.71 -38.10
CA LYS A 45 -14.89 46.68 -39.55
C LYS A 45 -13.66 47.41 -40.14
N HIS A 46 -12.85 46.65 -40.86
CA HIS A 46 -12.68 46.64 -42.34
C HIS A 46 -11.45 45.73 -42.66
N ARG A 47 -11.44 44.83 -43.64
CA ARG A 47 -11.61 45.07 -45.08
C ARG A 47 -11.85 43.74 -45.82
N GLU A 48 -12.67 43.82 -46.86
CA GLU A 48 -12.98 42.82 -47.88
C GLU A 48 -11.82 42.60 -48.86
N ASN A 49 -11.80 41.43 -49.51
CA ASN A 49 -11.89 41.35 -50.97
C ASN A 49 -12.41 39.98 -51.41
N ALA A 50 -13.36 40.01 -52.33
CA ALA A 50 -14.11 38.91 -52.93
C ALA A 50 -13.51 38.47 -54.28
N TYR A 51 -13.86 37.27 -54.73
CA TYR A 51 -14.25 36.96 -56.11
C TYR A 51 -15.15 35.71 -56.11
N ASP A 52 -16.32 35.84 -56.75
CA ASP A 52 -17.32 34.83 -57.11
C ASP A 52 -16.85 33.92 -58.26
N ASN A 53 -17.35 32.68 -58.33
CA ASN A 53 -18.37 32.28 -59.32
C ASN A 53 -18.80 30.81 -59.17
N ASP A 54 -20.09 30.61 -59.45
CA ASP A 54 -20.86 29.37 -59.53
C ASP A 54 -20.38 28.38 -60.61
N GLU A 55 -20.70 27.08 -60.45
CA GLU A 55 -21.52 26.31 -61.41
C GLU A 55 -21.75 24.84 -60.99
N GLU A 56 -22.90 24.33 -61.44
CA GLU A 56 -23.54 23.03 -61.23
C GLU A 56 -22.77 21.82 -61.79
N MET A 57 -23.06 20.61 -61.28
CA MET A 57 -23.10 19.39 -62.13
C MET A 57 -23.93 18.26 -61.50
N GLU A 58 -25.11 18.01 -62.08
CA GLU A 58 -25.85 16.74 -62.06
C GLU A 58 -25.40 15.89 -63.27
N VAL A 59 -25.17 14.57 -63.13
CA VAL A 59 -25.49 13.53 -64.16
C VAL A 59 -25.66 12.12 -63.54
N VAL A 60 -26.92 11.65 -63.50
CA VAL A 60 -27.52 10.39 -63.99
C VAL A 60 -26.87 8.97 -63.81
N ALA A 61 -27.72 8.10 -63.22
CA ALA A 61 -27.98 6.63 -63.25
C ALA A 61 -27.50 5.77 -64.48
N PRO A 62 -27.56 4.40 -64.53
CA PRO A 62 -28.60 3.54 -63.92
C PRO A 62 -28.28 2.10 -63.42
N GLU A 63 -29.31 1.57 -62.75
CA GLU A 63 -29.69 0.21 -62.34
C GLU A 63 -29.71 -0.85 -63.51
N PRO A 64 -29.94 -2.19 -63.33
CA PRO A 64 -31.10 -2.71 -62.57
C PRO A 64 -31.13 -4.18 -62.01
N LEU A 65 -32.22 -4.45 -61.24
CA LEU A 65 -33.08 -5.67 -61.14
C LEU A 65 -32.44 -7.00 -60.66
N SER A 66 -33.08 -7.89 -59.87
CA SER A 66 -34.50 -8.22 -59.69
C SER A 66 -34.80 -9.13 -58.48
N ALA A 67 -36.04 -8.99 -57.97
CA ALA A 67 -37.02 -10.01 -57.54
C ALA A 67 -36.82 -10.74 -56.18
N ASP A 68 -37.68 -10.51 -55.17
CA ASP A 68 -39.06 -11.04 -54.90
C ASP A 68 -38.97 -12.21 -53.88
N ALA A 69 -39.80 -12.41 -52.84
CA ALA A 69 -41.10 -11.86 -52.45
C ALA A 69 -41.38 -12.06 -50.93
N GLU A 70 -42.25 -11.18 -50.41
CA GLU A 70 -43.42 -11.35 -49.50
C GLU A 70 -43.44 -12.37 -48.33
N ILE A 71 -43.66 -11.93 -47.07
CA ILE A 71 -44.93 -11.75 -46.28
C ILE A 71 -45.59 -13.06 -45.83
N SER A 72 -45.73 -13.25 -44.50
CA SER A 72 -47.02 -13.57 -43.84
C SER A 72 -46.94 -13.51 -42.31
N LEU A 73 -47.93 -12.84 -41.73
CA LEU A 73 -48.32 -12.82 -40.30
C LEU A 73 -49.29 -13.98 -40.02
N ASP A 74 -49.71 -14.07 -38.75
CA ASP A 74 -50.84 -14.81 -38.13
C ASP A 74 -50.37 -15.98 -37.26
N GLU A 75 -50.51 -15.94 -35.92
CA GLU A 75 -51.68 -15.91 -35.00
C GLU A 75 -52.20 -17.31 -34.59
N GLU A 76 -52.50 -17.40 -33.29
CA GLU A 76 -53.34 -18.37 -32.56
C GLU A 76 -52.80 -19.71 -31.99
N ALA A 77 -52.66 -19.68 -30.66
CA ALA A 77 -53.10 -20.61 -29.60
C ALA A 77 -53.72 -21.99 -29.93
N LYS A 78 -53.26 -23.05 -29.22
CA LYS A 78 -54.02 -23.78 -28.17
C LYS A 78 -53.25 -24.97 -27.54
N ASP A 79 -53.55 -25.15 -26.24
CA ASP A 79 -53.44 -26.26 -25.28
C ASP A 79 -52.94 -27.66 -25.70
N GLY A 80 -52.29 -28.32 -24.72
CA GLY A 80 -52.61 -29.72 -24.37
C GLY A 80 -51.45 -30.72 -24.19
N ASP A 81 -51.07 -30.92 -22.92
CA ASP A 81 -50.67 -32.16 -22.23
C ASP A 81 -49.42 -33.02 -22.60
N ASP A 82 -48.70 -33.34 -21.52
CA ASP A 82 -47.91 -34.54 -21.18
C ASP A 82 -47.08 -35.28 -22.25
N GLU A 83 -45.75 -35.30 -22.08
CA GLU A 83 -44.98 -36.53 -21.78
C GLU A 83 -43.46 -36.31 -21.65
N LEU A 84 -42.87 -37.03 -20.70
CA LEU A 84 -41.43 -37.26 -20.53
C LEU A 84 -40.93 -38.27 -21.58
N MET A 85 -39.95 -37.90 -22.42
CA MET A 85 -38.92 -38.79 -23.04
C MET A 85 -37.76 -37.89 -23.51
N ILE A 86 -36.54 -37.98 -22.97
CA ILE A 86 -35.42 -38.86 -23.35
C ILE A 86 -35.24 -39.03 -24.87
N ASP A 87 -34.24 -38.32 -25.41
CA ASP A 87 -33.40 -38.74 -26.55
C ASP A 87 -32.01 -38.10 -26.36
N SER A 88 -30.91 -38.81 -26.09
CA SER A 88 -30.22 -39.86 -26.84
C SER A 88 -29.35 -39.33 -28.00
N HIS A 89 -28.19 -38.76 -27.64
CA HIS A 89 -27.02 -38.74 -28.53
C HIS A 89 -25.77 -39.25 -27.78
N PRO A 90 -24.90 -40.05 -28.42
CA PRO A 90 -23.86 -40.82 -27.74
C PRO A 90 -22.61 -39.97 -27.49
N SER A 91 -22.22 -39.82 -26.22
CA SER A 91 -20.88 -39.33 -25.85
C SER A 91 -19.83 -40.41 -26.11
N PRO A 92 -18.67 -40.09 -26.72
CA PRO A 92 -17.56 -41.03 -26.80
C PRO A 92 -17.00 -41.32 -25.40
N LEU A 93 -16.83 -42.60 -25.09
CA LEU A 93 -16.16 -43.09 -23.89
C LEU A 93 -14.71 -42.55 -23.83
N LEU A 94 -14.40 -41.80 -22.77
CA LEU A 94 -13.03 -41.46 -22.38
C LEU A 94 -12.43 -42.61 -21.56
N PRO A 95 -11.18 -43.04 -21.81
CA PRO A 95 -10.54 -44.05 -20.97
C PRO A 95 -10.22 -43.49 -19.57
N ALA A 96 -10.41 -44.34 -18.56
CA ALA A 96 -10.02 -44.06 -17.19
C ALA A 96 -8.50 -44.10 -17.00
N GLY A 97 -7.96 -43.13 -16.26
CA GLY A 97 -6.60 -43.17 -15.71
C GLY A 97 -5.55 -42.39 -16.49
N GLY A 98 -5.57 -41.06 -16.35
CA GLY A 98 -4.49 -40.18 -16.80
C GLY A 98 -4.84 -38.72 -16.57
N ALA A 99 -3.95 -37.96 -15.91
CA ALA A 99 -4.12 -36.51 -15.78
C ALA A 99 -4.31 -35.84 -17.16
N PRO A 100 -5.10 -34.76 -17.28
CA PRO A 100 -5.24 -34.05 -18.55
C PRO A 100 -3.87 -33.52 -18.99
N ALA A 101 -3.31 -34.11 -20.05
CA ALA A 101 -2.09 -33.66 -20.68
C ALA A 101 -2.42 -32.45 -21.56
N PHE A 102 -2.05 -31.25 -21.10
CA PHE A 102 -2.09 -30.05 -21.93
C PHE A 102 -0.84 -30.01 -22.80
N PRO A 103 -0.97 -29.93 -24.14
CA PRO A 103 0.20 -29.76 -25.00
C PRO A 103 0.92 -28.45 -24.64
N PRO A 104 2.27 -28.41 -24.69
CA PRO A 104 3.00 -27.18 -24.47
C PRO A 104 2.56 -26.13 -25.50
N VAL A 105 2.33 -24.91 -25.05
CA VAL A 105 2.00 -23.77 -25.91
C VAL A 105 3.08 -23.65 -26.97
N ALA A 106 2.69 -23.73 -28.24
CA ALA A 106 3.62 -23.59 -29.36
C ALA A 106 4.43 -22.30 -29.22
N THR A 107 5.73 -22.37 -29.51
CA THR A 107 6.74 -21.29 -29.50
C THR A 107 6.50 -20.25 -30.61
N GLY A 108 5.29 -19.69 -30.62
CA GLY A 108 4.79 -18.66 -31.52
C GLY A 108 3.53 -17.94 -31.02
N ALA A 109 3.04 -18.26 -29.82
CA ALA A 109 1.82 -17.67 -29.24
C ALA A 109 2.04 -16.36 -28.45
N GLU A 110 3.12 -15.61 -28.71
CA GLU A 110 3.38 -14.29 -28.08
C GLU A 110 2.71 -13.12 -28.80
N LYS A 111 1.90 -13.37 -29.83
CA LYS A 111 1.00 -12.35 -30.39
C LYS A 111 -0.44 -12.85 -30.34
N THR A 112 -1.00 -12.91 -29.14
CA THR A 112 -2.45 -12.87 -28.97
C THR A 112 -2.91 -11.51 -29.49
N LEU A 113 -3.28 -11.44 -30.77
CA LEU A 113 -4.12 -10.36 -31.29
C LEU A 113 -5.32 -10.27 -30.34
N LEU A 114 -5.45 -9.14 -29.63
CA LEU A 114 -6.62 -8.87 -28.80
C LEU A 114 -7.86 -9.17 -29.65
N LYS A 115 -8.60 -10.20 -29.27
CA LYS A 115 -9.85 -10.55 -29.92
C LYS A 115 -10.71 -9.27 -29.91
N SER A 116 -11.31 -8.95 -31.04
CA SER A 116 -12.13 -7.75 -31.18
C SER A 116 -13.39 -7.89 -30.33
N GLU A 117 -13.30 -7.51 -29.06
CA GLU A 117 -14.40 -7.53 -28.11
C GLU A 117 -15.19 -6.22 -28.20
N THR A 118 -16.52 -6.35 -28.15
CA THR A 118 -17.47 -5.23 -28.21
C THR A 118 -18.39 -5.29 -27.01
N ARG A 119 -18.67 -4.14 -26.41
CA ARG A 119 -19.58 -4.00 -25.27
C ARG A 119 -20.56 -2.88 -25.52
N ARG A 120 -21.80 -3.08 -25.10
CA ARG A 120 -22.89 -2.12 -25.27
C ARG A 120 -23.36 -1.69 -23.89
N VAL A 121 -23.36 -0.38 -23.64
CA VAL A 121 -23.84 0.20 -22.38
C VAL A 121 -25.16 0.94 -22.67
N PRO A 122 -26.29 0.48 -22.11
CA PRO A 122 -27.58 1.14 -22.30
C PRO A 122 -27.61 2.49 -21.56
N ILE A 123 -28.24 3.50 -22.18
CA ILE A 123 -28.37 4.84 -21.60
C ILE A 123 -29.85 5.14 -21.33
N PRO A 124 -30.21 5.56 -20.11
CA PRO A 124 -31.60 5.92 -19.80
C PRO A 124 -32.15 7.03 -20.72
N PRO A 125 -33.45 7.03 -21.05
CA PRO A 125 -34.03 8.02 -21.97
C PRO A 125 -33.79 9.48 -21.54
N HIS A 126 -33.88 9.76 -20.24
CA HIS A 126 -33.66 11.10 -19.68
C HIS A 126 -32.18 11.57 -19.77
N ARG A 127 -31.24 10.65 -20.01
CA ARG A 127 -29.80 10.95 -20.19
C ARG A 127 -29.40 11.10 -21.66
N MET A 128 -30.31 10.88 -22.61
CA MET A 128 -29.97 10.93 -24.04
C MET A 128 -29.71 12.35 -24.55
N THR A 129 -30.47 13.33 -24.09
CA THR A 129 -30.24 14.73 -24.45
C THR A 129 -28.92 15.26 -23.87
N PRO A 130 -28.60 15.04 -22.57
CA PRO A 130 -27.27 15.33 -22.03
C PRO A 130 -26.13 14.61 -22.77
N LEU A 131 -26.30 13.32 -23.11
CA LEU A 131 -25.27 12.55 -23.81
C LEU A 131 -24.89 13.20 -25.15
N LYS A 132 -25.88 13.68 -25.92
CA LYS A 132 -25.62 14.36 -27.20
C LYS A 132 -24.82 15.65 -27.01
N LYS A 133 -25.08 16.39 -25.92
CA LYS A 133 -24.41 17.66 -25.60
C LYS A 133 -22.97 17.44 -25.14
N ASP A 134 -22.75 16.47 -24.26
CA ASP A 134 -21.44 16.21 -23.65
C ASP A 134 -20.63 15.16 -24.43
N TRP A 135 -21.10 14.75 -25.61
CA TRP A 135 -20.53 13.63 -26.37
C TRP A 135 -19.03 13.78 -26.62
N LEU A 136 -18.56 14.99 -26.97
CA LEU A 136 -17.13 15.27 -27.18
C LEU A 136 -16.30 15.01 -25.92
N ASN A 137 -16.82 15.38 -24.75
CA ASN A 137 -16.13 15.21 -23.46
C ASN A 137 -16.12 13.75 -22.98
N ILE A 138 -16.99 12.89 -23.53
CA ILE A 138 -17.05 11.45 -23.25
C ILE A 138 -16.22 10.67 -24.27
N PHE A 139 -16.30 11.06 -25.54
CA PHE A 139 -15.62 10.44 -26.67
C PHE A 139 -14.10 10.61 -26.59
N GLY A 140 -13.60 11.82 -26.29
CA GLY A 140 -12.18 12.12 -26.20
C GLY A 140 -11.44 11.20 -25.21
N PRO A 141 -11.83 11.17 -23.91
CA PRO A 141 -11.18 10.31 -22.92
C PRO A 141 -11.18 8.82 -23.29
N LEU A 142 -12.27 8.28 -23.86
CA LEU A 142 -12.34 6.87 -24.23
C LEU A 142 -11.43 6.50 -25.42
N THR A 143 -11.25 7.42 -26.36
CA THR A 143 -10.43 7.18 -27.56
C THR A 143 -8.95 7.52 -27.31
N GLU A 144 -8.66 8.62 -26.63
CA GLU A 144 -7.29 9.09 -26.38
C GLU A 144 -6.60 8.35 -25.22
N ILE A 145 -7.30 8.12 -24.11
CA ILE A 145 -6.69 7.48 -22.92
C ILE A 145 -6.69 5.95 -23.07
N LEU A 146 -7.80 5.37 -23.54
CA LEU A 146 -7.97 3.91 -23.61
C LEU A 146 -7.80 3.32 -25.02
N GLY A 147 -7.71 4.15 -26.06
CA GLY A 147 -7.55 3.67 -27.43
C GLY A 147 -8.75 2.87 -27.94
N LEU A 148 -9.97 3.12 -27.43
CA LEU A 148 -11.18 2.37 -27.82
C LEU A 148 -11.88 3.02 -29.02
N GLN A 149 -12.58 2.19 -29.81
CA GLN A 149 -13.55 2.68 -30.79
C GLN A 149 -14.91 2.82 -30.12
N VAL A 150 -15.53 4.00 -30.25
CA VAL A 150 -16.77 4.33 -29.54
C VAL A 150 -17.79 4.90 -30.51
N ARG A 151 -19.03 4.41 -30.43
CA ARG A 151 -20.17 4.87 -31.23
C ARG A 151 -21.39 5.11 -30.35
N MET A 152 -22.00 6.28 -30.48
CA MET A 152 -23.33 6.55 -29.91
C MET A 152 -24.40 6.02 -30.86
N ASN A 153 -25.27 5.12 -30.38
CA ASN A 153 -26.43 4.65 -31.13
C ASN A 153 -27.70 5.29 -30.55
N VAL A 154 -28.21 6.30 -31.25
CA VAL A 154 -29.39 7.08 -30.81
C VAL A 154 -30.69 6.25 -30.92
N GLN A 155 -30.79 5.37 -31.93
CA GLN A 155 -31.97 4.53 -32.15
C GLN A 155 -32.09 3.46 -31.05
N ARG A 156 -30.97 2.80 -30.71
CA ARG A 156 -30.93 1.75 -29.68
C ARG A 156 -30.69 2.27 -28.26
N ARG A 157 -30.57 3.59 -28.09
CA ARG A 157 -30.30 4.27 -26.80
C ARG A 157 -29.12 3.66 -26.04
N CYS A 158 -28.02 3.39 -26.74
CA CYS A 158 -26.83 2.79 -26.14
C CYS A 158 -25.55 3.40 -26.69
N VAL A 159 -24.47 3.25 -25.92
CA VAL A 159 -23.10 3.53 -26.37
C VAL A 159 -22.42 2.19 -26.61
N GLU A 160 -21.89 2.02 -27.81
CA GLU A 160 -21.16 0.82 -28.23
C GLU A 160 -19.66 1.13 -28.16
N ILE A 161 -18.91 0.31 -27.44
CA ILE A 161 -17.46 0.41 -27.31
C ILE A 161 -16.80 -0.87 -27.80
N ARG A 162 -15.69 -0.74 -28.52
CA ARG A 162 -14.96 -1.84 -29.15
C ARG A 162 -13.46 -1.65 -28.97
N THR A 163 -12.73 -2.74 -28.79
CA THR A 163 -11.26 -2.70 -28.79
C THR A 163 -10.71 -2.35 -30.17
N SER A 164 -9.62 -1.59 -30.21
CA SER A 164 -8.94 -1.20 -31.45
C SER A 164 -7.49 -1.68 -31.45
N LYS A 165 -6.80 -1.49 -32.58
CA LYS A 165 -5.35 -1.76 -32.69
C LYS A 165 -4.50 -0.91 -31.73
N HIS A 166 -5.06 0.17 -31.18
CA HIS A 166 -4.39 1.09 -30.26
C HIS A 166 -4.69 0.79 -28.78
N THR A 167 -5.59 -0.15 -28.49
CA THR A 167 -5.89 -0.57 -27.11
C THR A 167 -4.74 -1.40 -26.55
N LYS A 168 -4.06 -0.91 -25.50
CA LYS A 168 -2.86 -1.56 -24.93
C LYS A 168 -3.15 -2.60 -23.86
N ASP A 169 -4.24 -2.43 -23.11
CA ASP A 169 -4.57 -3.26 -21.95
C ASP A 169 -5.93 -3.95 -22.10
N ILE A 170 -5.99 -5.21 -21.67
CA ILE A 170 -7.19 -6.08 -21.68
C ILE A 170 -8.29 -5.48 -20.78
N GLY A 171 -7.91 -4.78 -19.70
CA GLY A 171 -8.83 -4.11 -18.77
C GLY A 171 -9.48 -2.83 -19.31
N SER A 172 -8.99 -2.27 -20.42
CA SER A 172 -9.45 -0.99 -20.97
C SER A 172 -10.93 -1.00 -21.35
N LEU A 173 -11.42 -2.11 -21.92
CA LEU A 173 -12.82 -2.24 -22.32
C LEU A 173 -13.77 -2.18 -21.11
N GLN A 174 -13.37 -2.77 -19.98
CA GLN A 174 -14.14 -2.74 -18.73
C GLN A 174 -14.13 -1.34 -18.12
N LYS A 175 -12.97 -0.67 -18.05
CA LYS A 175 -12.86 0.72 -17.56
C LYS A 175 -13.71 1.69 -18.39
N GLY A 176 -13.68 1.54 -19.71
CA GLY A 176 -14.53 2.33 -20.61
C GLY A 176 -16.03 2.08 -20.38
N ALA A 177 -16.42 0.82 -20.14
CA ALA A 177 -17.81 0.49 -19.81
C ALA A 177 -18.25 1.09 -18.47
N ASP A 178 -17.39 1.03 -17.45
CA ASP A 178 -17.68 1.56 -16.11
C ASP A 178 -17.74 3.09 -16.10
N PHE A 179 -16.91 3.77 -16.89
CA PHE A 179 -17.00 5.21 -17.12
C PHE A 179 -18.35 5.62 -17.73
N ILE A 180 -18.77 4.96 -18.82
CA ILE A 180 -20.06 5.24 -19.45
C ILE A 180 -21.21 4.91 -18.50
N LYS A 181 -21.08 3.83 -17.72
CA LYS A 181 -22.06 3.45 -16.71
C LYS A 181 -22.17 4.50 -15.60
N ALA A 182 -21.06 5.04 -15.10
CA ALA A 182 -21.07 6.15 -14.14
C ALA A 182 -21.84 7.36 -14.71
N TYR A 183 -21.53 7.77 -15.94
CA TYR A 183 -22.28 8.85 -16.59
C TYR A 183 -23.77 8.52 -16.72
N ALA A 184 -24.13 7.30 -17.09
CA ALA A 184 -25.52 6.87 -17.21
C ALA A 184 -26.27 6.90 -15.87
N LEU A 185 -25.58 6.63 -14.76
CA LEU A 185 -26.11 6.68 -13.38
C LEU A 185 -26.24 8.10 -12.82
N GLY A 186 -25.70 9.10 -13.51
CA GLY A 186 -25.92 10.50 -13.19
C GLY A 186 -24.70 11.28 -12.73
N PHE A 187 -23.51 10.65 -12.69
CA PHE A 187 -22.27 11.34 -12.35
C PHE A 187 -21.89 12.39 -13.41
N ASP A 188 -21.23 13.46 -12.98
CA ASP A 188 -20.65 14.45 -13.89
C ASP A 188 -19.51 13.82 -14.71
N VAL A 189 -19.32 14.28 -15.94
CA VAL A 189 -18.27 13.75 -16.83
C VAL A 189 -16.89 13.92 -16.20
N ASN A 190 -16.63 15.06 -15.56
CA ASN A 190 -15.32 15.35 -14.97
C ASN A 190 -15.01 14.42 -13.78
N ASP A 191 -16.01 14.11 -12.97
CA ASP A 191 -15.86 13.16 -11.87
C ASP A 191 -15.67 11.73 -12.41
N ALA A 192 -16.43 11.34 -13.43
CA ALA A 192 -16.36 10.01 -14.02
C ALA A 192 -15.01 9.73 -14.71
N ILE A 193 -14.33 10.75 -15.26
CA ILE A 193 -12.99 10.60 -15.86
C ILE A 193 -11.98 10.01 -14.86
N ALA A 194 -12.19 10.18 -13.55
CA ALA A 194 -11.34 9.58 -12.53
C ALA A 194 -11.28 8.04 -12.64
N LEU A 195 -12.35 7.37 -13.07
CA LEU A 195 -12.39 5.91 -13.32
C LEU A 195 -11.45 5.46 -14.44
N LEU A 196 -11.10 6.37 -15.36
CA LEU A 196 -10.17 6.08 -16.44
C LEU A 196 -8.71 6.23 -16.00
N ARG A 197 -8.45 6.99 -14.93
CA ARG A 197 -7.11 7.33 -14.44
C ARG A 197 -6.68 6.52 -13.22
N LEU A 198 -7.63 6.13 -12.37
CA LEU A 198 -7.38 5.47 -11.09
C LEU A 198 -7.99 4.06 -11.09
N ASP A 199 -7.17 3.07 -10.75
CA ASP A 199 -7.54 1.65 -10.81
C ASP A 199 -8.35 1.17 -9.59
N ASP A 200 -8.35 1.96 -8.51
CA ASP A 200 -8.99 1.61 -7.23
C ASP A 200 -10.36 2.29 -7.01
N LEU A 201 -10.96 2.84 -8.06
CA LEU A 201 -12.29 3.44 -7.99
C LEU A 201 -13.38 2.46 -8.45
N TYR A 202 -14.44 2.37 -7.65
CA TYR A 202 -15.56 1.48 -7.88
C TYR A 202 -16.89 2.27 -7.87
N LEU A 203 -17.92 1.67 -8.46
CA LEU A 203 -19.30 2.16 -8.43
C LEU A 203 -20.13 1.21 -7.58
N ASP A 204 -20.74 1.72 -6.52
CA ASP A 204 -21.73 1.01 -5.71
C ASP A 204 -23.10 1.63 -5.87
N SER A 205 -24.16 0.83 -5.80
CA SER A 205 -25.53 1.27 -6.03
C SER A 205 -26.49 0.47 -5.14
N PHE A 206 -27.32 1.16 -4.38
CA PHE A 206 -28.29 0.54 -3.48
C PHE A 206 -29.58 1.37 -3.41
N GLU A 207 -30.67 0.74 -2.97
CA GLU A 207 -31.96 1.42 -2.81
C GLU A 207 -32.20 1.81 -1.35
N ILE A 208 -32.90 2.92 -1.13
CA ILE A 208 -33.30 3.34 0.23
C ILE A 208 -34.20 2.27 0.89
N LYS A 209 -35.00 1.58 0.07
CA LYS A 209 -35.90 0.50 0.51
C LYS A 209 -35.16 -0.71 1.06
N ASP A 210 -33.93 -0.97 0.60
CA ASP A 210 -33.08 -2.07 1.12
C ASP A 210 -32.65 -1.83 2.57
N VAL A 211 -32.62 -0.56 3.00
CA VAL A 211 -32.25 -0.16 4.36
C VAL A 211 -33.48 -0.09 5.27
N LYS A 212 -34.54 0.55 4.78
CA LYS A 212 -35.80 0.70 5.51
C LYS A 212 -36.94 0.88 4.52
N THR A 213 -37.97 0.06 4.63
CA THR A 213 -39.18 0.20 3.83
C THR A 213 -39.94 1.47 4.24
N LEU A 214 -39.83 2.53 3.44
CA LEU A 214 -40.44 3.84 3.68
C LEU A 214 -41.42 4.16 2.54
N HIS A 215 -42.56 4.78 2.90
CA HIS A 215 -43.61 5.18 1.96
C HIS A 215 -43.97 6.65 2.16
N GLY A 216 -44.41 7.31 1.08
CA GLY A 216 -44.91 8.69 1.08
C GLY A 216 -43.95 9.68 1.74
N ASP A 217 -44.47 10.49 2.66
CA ASP A 217 -43.73 11.57 3.33
C ASP A 217 -42.48 11.10 4.07
N HIS A 218 -42.45 9.85 4.54
CA HIS A 218 -41.27 9.32 5.23
C HIS A 218 -40.09 9.07 4.29
N LEU A 219 -40.37 8.68 3.04
CA LEU A 219 -39.36 8.51 2.00
C LEU A 219 -38.79 9.87 1.57
N SER A 220 -39.65 10.85 1.30
CA SER A 220 -39.25 12.22 0.97
C SER A 220 -38.43 12.85 2.09
N ARG A 221 -38.79 12.59 3.36
CA ARG A 221 -38.02 13.05 4.53
C ARG A 221 -36.63 12.41 4.62
N ALA A 222 -36.50 11.11 4.30
CA ALA A 222 -35.21 10.42 4.28
C ALA A 222 -34.30 10.97 3.17
N ILE A 223 -34.83 11.16 1.96
CA ILE A 223 -34.10 11.78 0.84
C ILE A 223 -33.66 13.20 1.21
N GLY A 224 -34.56 14.00 1.81
CA GLY A 224 -34.25 15.35 2.27
C GLY A 224 -33.14 15.41 3.33
N ARG A 225 -33.02 14.40 4.19
CA ARG A 225 -31.92 14.31 5.18
C ARG A 225 -30.57 14.00 4.53
N ILE A 226 -30.55 13.16 3.50
CA ILE A 226 -29.34 12.77 2.78
C ILE A 226 -28.82 13.93 1.93
N ALA A 227 -29.72 14.58 1.17
CA ALA A 227 -29.38 15.78 0.42
C ALA A 227 -28.94 16.91 1.38
N GLY A 228 -29.71 17.15 2.44
CA GLY A 228 -29.54 18.31 3.31
C GLY A 228 -30.00 19.61 2.64
N GLN A 229 -30.09 20.68 3.44
CA GLN A 229 -30.40 22.02 2.92
C GLN A 229 -29.32 22.45 1.92
N ASP A 230 -29.74 22.79 0.70
CA ASP A 230 -28.87 23.14 -0.44
C ASP A 230 -27.80 22.08 -0.77
N GLY A 231 -28.04 20.80 -0.48
CA GLY A 231 -27.08 19.73 -0.74
C GLY A 231 -25.93 19.64 0.27
N LYS A 232 -25.90 20.48 1.32
CA LYS A 232 -24.76 20.59 2.26
C LYS A 232 -24.41 19.27 2.93
N THR A 233 -25.39 18.45 3.31
CA THR A 233 -25.14 17.16 3.94
C THR A 233 -24.44 16.22 2.98
N LYS A 234 -24.97 16.07 1.76
CA LYS A 234 -24.36 15.28 0.69
C LYS A 234 -22.94 15.73 0.40
N PHE A 235 -22.71 17.03 0.16
CA PHE A 235 -21.37 17.57 -0.12
C PHE A 235 -20.38 17.35 1.03
N THR A 236 -20.86 17.44 2.28
CA THR A 236 -20.02 17.17 3.45
C THR A 236 -19.57 15.71 3.47
N ILE A 237 -20.49 14.77 3.26
CA ILE A 237 -20.19 13.34 3.20
C ILE A 237 -19.21 13.06 2.06
N GLU A 238 -19.46 13.59 0.86
CA GLU A 238 -18.58 13.44 -0.31
C GLU A 238 -17.15 13.90 -0.03
N ASN A 239 -16.98 15.10 0.54
CA ASN A 239 -15.66 15.66 0.82
C ASN A 239 -14.94 14.93 1.96
N THR A 240 -15.64 14.56 3.03
CA THR A 240 -15.04 13.83 4.16
C THR A 240 -14.63 12.42 3.76
N THR A 241 -15.48 11.72 3.00
CA THR A 241 -15.21 10.34 2.58
C THR A 241 -14.42 10.25 1.30
N ARG A 242 -14.14 11.37 0.61
CA ARG A 242 -13.53 11.41 -0.73
C ARG A 242 -14.28 10.51 -1.72
N THR A 243 -15.60 10.67 -1.74
CA THR A 243 -16.52 9.98 -2.66
C THR A 243 -17.31 11.00 -3.48
N ARG A 244 -17.98 10.52 -4.52
CA ARG A 244 -19.05 11.23 -5.22
C ARG A 244 -20.33 10.45 -5.07
N ILE A 245 -21.43 11.15 -4.81
CA ILE A 245 -22.72 10.57 -4.53
C ILE A 245 -23.73 11.13 -5.53
N VAL A 246 -24.58 10.26 -6.09
CA VAL A 246 -25.72 10.67 -6.91
C VAL A 246 -26.98 10.11 -6.27
N LEU A 247 -27.95 10.98 -6.05
CA LEU A 247 -29.27 10.64 -5.52
C LEU A 247 -30.26 10.68 -6.68
N ALA A 248 -30.80 9.52 -7.05
CA ALA A 248 -31.77 9.34 -8.12
C ALA A 248 -33.06 8.76 -7.51
N ASP A 249 -33.90 9.64 -6.97
CA ASP A 249 -35.13 9.32 -6.24
C ASP A 249 -34.90 8.30 -5.11
N THR A 250 -35.20 7.03 -5.36
CA THR A 250 -35.06 5.93 -4.39
C THR A 250 -33.69 5.24 -4.47
N LYS A 251 -32.89 5.53 -5.50
CA LYS A 251 -31.58 4.91 -5.74
C LYS A 251 -30.46 5.86 -5.37
N ILE A 252 -29.44 5.29 -4.75
CA ILE A 252 -28.23 6.00 -4.34
C ILE A 252 -27.04 5.34 -5.01
N HIS A 253 -26.28 6.14 -5.75
CA HIS A 253 -25.05 5.71 -6.41
C HIS A 253 -23.85 6.38 -5.73
N VAL A 254 -22.83 5.61 -5.41
CA VAL A 254 -21.61 6.11 -4.76
C VAL A 254 -20.40 5.67 -5.57
N MET A 255 -19.52 6.62 -5.86
CA MET A 255 -18.25 6.39 -6.56
C MET A 255 -17.09 6.76 -5.65
N GLY A 256 -16.12 5.85 -5.50
CA GLY A 256 -14.99 6.04 -4.61
C GLY A 256 -14.14 4.77 -4.47
N SER A 257 -13.14 4.80 -3.60
CA SER A 257 -12.44 3.57 -3.20
C SER A 257 -13.36 2.69 -2.34
N PHE A 258 -13.11 1.39 -2.30
CA PHE A 258 -13.94 0.44 -1.56
C PHE A 258 -14.17 0.85 -0.09
N GLN A 259 -13.12 1.27 0.61
CA GLN A 259 -13.21 1.70 2.00
C GLN A 259 -14.03 2.99 2.15
N ASN A 260 -13.83 3.94 1.23
CA ASN A 260 -14.51 5.23 1.24
C ASN A 260 -16.00 5.08 0.94
N ILE A 261 -16.35 4.21 -0.02
CA ILE A 261 -17.73 3.84 -0.32
C ILE A 261 -18.40 3.27 0.91
N LYS A 262 -17.74 2.37 1.65
CA LYS A 262 -18.30 1.79 2.87
C LYS A 262 -18.63 2.87 3.91
N ILE A 263 -17.69 3.77 4.18
CA ILE A 263 -17.89 4.86 5.15
C ILE A 263 -19.03 5.79 4.71
N ALA A 264 -19.06 6.17 3.43
CA ALA A 264 -20.13 6.98 2.86
C ALA A 264 -21.49 6.28 2.96
N ARG A 265 -21.53 4.98 2.66
CA ARG A 265 -22.75 4.16 2.75
C ARG A 265 -23.25 4.08 4.19
N ASP A 266 -22.38 3.84 5.16
CA ASP A 266 -22.76 3.73 6.58
C ASP A 266 -23.31 5.07 7.12
N ALA A 267 -22.74 6.20 6.67
CA ALA A 267 -23.27 7.53 6.97
C ALA A 267 -24.66 7.77 6.33
N ILE A 268 -24.85 7.39 5.06
CA ILE A 268 -26.14 7.50 4.37
C ILE A 268 -27.19 6.60 5.03
N VAL A 269 -26.85 5.36 5.37
CA VAL A 269 -27.71 4.42 6.09
C VAL A 269 -28.14 5.00 7.44
N SER A 270 -27.21 5.62 8.18
CA SER A 270 -27.53 6.28 9.46
C SER A 270 -28.54 7.41 9.31
N LEU A 271 -28.47 8.19 8.22
CA LEU A 271 -29.44 9.24 7.90
C LEU A 271 -30.82 8.67 7.52
N ILE A 272 -30.85 7.56 6.77
CA ILE A 272 -32.09 6.84 6.42
C ILE A 272 -32.77 6.30 7.68
N LEU A 273 -31.99 5.72 8.60
CA LEU A 273 -32.48 5.22 9.89
C LEU A 273 -32.94 6.34 10.84
N GLY A 274 -32.57 7.58 10.54
CA GLY A 274 -33.09 8.79 11.18
C GLY A 274 -32.17 9.45 12.18
N SER A 275 -30.88 9.13 12.14
CA SER A 275 -29.86 9.85 12.91
C SER A 275 -29.79 11.32 12.46
N PRO A 276 -29.61 12.27 13.39
CA PRO A 276 -29.46 13.68 13.04
C PRO A 276 -28.12 13.91 12.32
N PRO A 277 -28.06 14.82 11.32
CA PRO A 277 -26.83 15.08 10.55
C PRO A 277 -25.62 15.42 11.42
N GLY A 278 -25.81 16.16 12.53
CA GLY A 278 -24.73 16.48 13.47
C GLY A 278 -24.06 15.24 14.09
N LYS A 279 -24.83 14.20 14.43
CA LYS A 279 -24.30 12.92 14.92
C LYS A 279 -23.59 12.15 13.82
N VAL A 280 -24.07 12.24 12.58
CA VAL A 280 -23.42 11.63 11.41
C VAL A 280 -22.12 12.35 11.06
N TYR A 281 -22.04 13.68 11.21
CA TYR A 281 -20.78 14.42 11.02
C TYR A 281 -19.78 14.13 12.12
N ALA A 282 -20.22 14.06 13.38
CA ALA A 282 -19.39 13.61 14.48
C ALA A 282 -18.91 12.17 14.20
N GLY A 283 -19.83 11.28 13.81
CA GLY A 283 -19.52 9.92 13.37
C GLY A 283 -18.54 9.88 12.20
N LEU A 284 -18.64 10.74 11.18
CA LEU A 284 -17.68 10.79 10.07
C LEU A 284 -16.32 11.35 10.48
N ARG A 285 -16.27 12.23 11.48
CA ARG A 285 -15.02 12.67 12.11
C ARG A 285 -14.43 11.56 12.99
N THR A 286 -15.28 10.80 13.68
CA THR A 286 -14.94 9.65 14.54
C THR A 286 -14.85 8.34 13.76
N SER A 287 -15.17 8.28 12.47
CA SER A 287 -15.09 7.10 11.59
C SER A 287 -14.14 7.33 10.43
N GLY A 288 -13.79 8.59 10.14
CA GLY A 288 -12.45 8.97 9.68
C GLY A 288 -11.37 8.77 10.76
N ILE A 289 -11.80 8.59 12.02
CA ILE A 289 -11.02 8.13 13.17
C ILE A 289 -11.71 6.90 13.78
N ASP A 290 -12.16 5.93 12.97
CA ASP A 290 -12.70 4.69 13.56
C ASP A 290 -11.56 4.06 14.35
N THR A 291 -11.63 4.21 15.67
CA THR A 291 -10.98 3.36 16.65
C THR A 291 -11.38 1.93 16.29
N PRO A 292 -10.46 1.09 15.79
CA PRO A 292 -10.63 -0.32 16.07
C PRO A 292 -10.55 -0.44 17.59
N SER A 293 -11.27 -1.40 18.15
CA SER A 293 -10.93 -1.99 19.45
C SER A 293 -9.44 -1.79 19.74
N LEU A 294 -9.09 -1.11 20.83
CA LEU A 294 -7.72 -0.94 21.30
C LEU A 294 -7.14 -2.30 21.71
N SER A 295 -6.98 -3.21 20.74
CA SER A 295 -5.77 -3.99 20.67
C SER A 295 -4.68 -3.01 20.23
N PRO A 296 -3.58 -2.84 20.99
CA PRO A 296 -2.46 -2.03 20.53
C PRO A 296 -2.06 -2.53 19.13
N GLN A 297 -2.27 -1.70 18.11
CA GLN A 297 -1.81 -2.03 16.78
C GLN A 297 -0.30 -2.04 16.83
N ARG A 298 0.29 -3.23 16.77
CA ARG A 298 1.74 -3.39 16.73
C ARG A 298 2.20 -2.97 15.33
N THR A 299 2.56 -1.70 15.19
CA THR A 299 3.47 -1.22 14.15
C THR A 299 4.79 -1.96 14.34
N MET A 300 5.12 -2.79 13.36
CA MET A 300 6.37 -3.53 13.30
C MET A 300 6.98 -3.15 11.97
N CYS A 301 7.84 -2.14 11.92
CA CYS A 301 8.45 -1.62 10.69
C CYS A 301 9.93 -2.00 10.61
N GLY A 302 10.55 -1.80 9.45
CA GLY A 302 12.01 -1.90 9.31
C GLY A 302 12.64 -0.52 9.23
N ILE A 303 13.71 -0.28 9.99
CA ILE A 303 14.54 0.92 9.91
C ILE A 303 15.97 0.55 9.51
N LEU A 304 16.62 1.44 8.77
CA LEU A 304 18.00 1.30 8.31
C LEU A 304 18.69 2.67 8.33
N GLY A 305 19.94 2.72 8.78
CA GLY A 305 20.82 3.88 8.65
C GLY A 305 22.18 3.43 8.15
N LEU A 306 22.77 4.16 7.23
CA LEU A 306 24.09 3.84 6.67
C LEU A 306 24.94 5.11 6.59
N LEU A 307 26.14 5.05 7.16
CA LEU A 307 27.15 6.10 7.06
C LEU A 307 28.42 5.50 6.46
N LEU A 308 28.74 5.91 5.24
CA LEU A 308 29.96 5.56 4.53
C LEU A 308 31.07 6.56 4.91
N HIS A 309 32.27 6.05 5.17
CA HIS A 309 33.41 6.90 5.48
C HIS A 309 33.82 7.79 4.30
N ASP A 310 33.67 7.30 3.06
CA ASP A 310 33.88 8.11 1.86
C ASP A 310 32.60 8.92 1.52
N PRO A 311 32.63 10.26 1.53
CA PRO A 311 31.46 11.09 1.24
C PRO A 311 31.10 11.14 -0.24
N SER A 312 32.00 10.68 -1.13
CA SER A 312 31.80 10.69 -2.58
C SER A 312 30.99 9.51 -3.10
N ILE A 313 30.84 8.46 -2.28
CA ILE A 313 30.05 7.27 -2.61
C ILE A 313 28.61 7.51 -2.14
N ASP A 314 27.63 7.19 -2.97
CA ASP A 314 26.22 7.28 -2.63
C ASP A 314 25.78 6.08 -1.78
N ALA A 315 25.19 6.34 -0.62
CA ALA A 315 24.70 5.31 0.30
C ALA A 315 23.38 4.65 -0.17
N ALA A 316 22.64 5.28 -1.09
CA ALA A 316 21.30 4.87 -1.46
C ALA A 316 21.18 3.44 -2.05
N PRO A 317 22.09 2.95 -2.91
CA PRO A 317 22.01 1.58 -3.43
C PRO A 317 22.06 0.53 -2.33
N GLU A 318 23.00 0.66 -1.39
CA GLU A 318 23.16 -0.29 -0.27
C GLU A 318 22.01 -0.19 0.73
N ILE A 319 21.47 1.02 0.97
CA ILE A 319 20.24 1.19 1.76
C ILE A 319 19.07 0.47 1.07
N CYS A 320 18.94 0.56 -0.26
CA CYS A 320 17.87 -0.10 -1.01
C CYS A 320 17.95 -1.64 -0.93
N GLU A 321 19.16 -2.20 -1.02
CA GLU A 321 19.39 -3.63 -0.82
C GLU A 321 19.04 -4.06 0.60
N GLY A 322 19.49 -3.31 1.62
CA GLY A 322 19.16 -3.58 3.02
C GLY A 322 17.66 -3.51 3.31
N LEU A 323 16.95 -2.52 2.76
CA LEU A 323 15.49 -2.44 2.88
C LEU A 323 14.78 -3.61 2.19
N SER A 324 15.33 -4.14 1.09
CA SER A 324 14.79 -5.33 0.42
C SER A 324 14.87 -6.57 1.32
N LEU A 325 15.92 -6.70 2.14
CA LEU A 325 16.06 -7.78 3.13
C LEU A 325 15.08 -7.61 4.31
N LEU A 326 14.78 -6.36 4.69
CA LEU A 326 13.79 -5.99 5.69
C LEU A 326 12.36 -5.95 5.16
N GLN A 327 12.10 -6.22 3.87
CA GLN A 327 10.78 -6.12 3.24
C GLN A 327 9.70 -6.93 3.96
N HIS A 328 10.07 -8.03 4.61
CA HIS A 328 9.15 -8.83 5.42
C HIS A 328 8.56 -8.04 6.61
N ARG A 329 9.29 -7.04 7.12
CA ARG A 329 8.81 -6.09 8.13
C ARG A 329 7.83 -5.06 7.61
N GLY A 330 7.63 -4.94 6.30
CA GLY A 330 6.71 -3.96 5.78
C GLY A 330 6.71 -3.91 4.28
N GLN A 331 5.55 -4.03 3.65
CA GLN A 331 5.41 -3.99 2.18
C GLN A 331 4.29 -3.02 1.74
N ASP A 332 3.91 -2.10 2.64
CA ASP A 332 2.90 -1.08 2.38
C ASP A 332 3.49 0.20 1.80
N ALA A 333 4.62 0.64 2.35
CA ALA A 333 5.34 1.81 1.87
C ALA A 333 6.83 1.66 2.18
N CYS A 334 7.65 2.40 1.46
CA CYS A 334 9.07 2.50 1.73
C CYS A 334 9.60 3.89 1.40
N GLY A 335 10.76 4.22 1.95
CA GLY A 335 11.41 5.51 1.70
C GLY A 335 12.88 5.50 2.06
N ILE A 336 13.65 6.32 1.35
CA ILE A 336 15.06 6.61 1.61
C ILE A 336 15.23 8.13 1.61
N ILE A 337 15.98 8.65 2.59
CA ILE A 337 16.51 10.01 2.56
C ILE A 337 18.03 9.96 2.75
N THR A 338 18.77 10.54 1.82
CA THR A 338 20.23 10.70 1.90
C THR A 338 20.61 12.16 2.16
N CYS A 339 21.82 12.38 2.65
CA CYS A 339 22.39 13.70 2.85
C CYS A 339 23.61 13.90 1.95
N GLY A 340 23.45 14.73 0.93
CA GLY A 340 24.52 15.09 0.00
C GLY A 340 25.34 16.31 0.45
N PRO A 341 26.10 16.91 -0.49
CA PRO A 341 27.00 18.02 -0.20
C PRO A 341 26.29 19.19 0.48
N LYS A 342 27.01 19.84 1.42
CA LYS A 342 26.52 21.00 2.20
C LYS A 342 25.27 20.71 3.06
N GLY A 343 25.00 19.45 3.39
CA GLY A 343 23.89 19.08 4.27
C GLY A 343 22.53 19.00 3.57
N ARG A 344 22.49 18.92 2.23
CA ARG A 344 21.22 18.86 1.48
C ARG A 344 20.63 17.47 1.53
N PHE A 345 19.35 17.37 1.91
CA PHE A 345 18.61 16.11 1.85
C PHE A 345 18.03 15.82 0.47
N TYR A 346 18.10 14.55 0.06
CA TYR A 346 17.45 14.01 -1.14
C TYR A 346 16.53 12.88 -0.70
N GLN A 347 15.28 12.90 -1.15
CA GLN A 347 14.23 12.02 -0.64
C GLN A 347 13.51 11.31 -1.79
N CYS A 348 13.27 10.01 -1.60
CA CYS A 348 12.35 9.23 -2.40
C CYS A 348 11.54 8.35 -1.45
N LYS A 349 10.21 8.50 -1.44
CA LYS A 349 9.30 7.69 -0.63
C LYS A 349 7.94 7.56 -1.29
N ALA A 350 7.33 6.39 -1.18
CA ALA A 350 6.01 6.10 -1.74
C ALA A 350 5.40 4.83 -1.12
N ASN A 351 4.09 4.66 -1.28
CA ASN A 351 3.41 3.39 -1.02
C ASN A 351 3.82 2.35 -2.08
N GLY A 352 4.21 1.16 -1.63
CA GLY A 352 4.70 0.07 -2.49
C GLY A 352 5.83 -0.72 -1.85
N MET A 353 6.24 -1.80 -2.52
CA MET A 353 7.43 -2.56 -2.14
C MET A 353 8.69 -1.82 -2.59
N VAL A 354 9.83 -2.14 -1.96
CA VAL A 354 11.14 -1.52 -2.24
C VAL A 354 11.47 -1.63 -3.73
N ARG A 355 11.28 -2.81 -4.33
CA ARG A 355 11.51 -3.06 -5.77
C ARG A 355 10.65 -2.21 -6.72
N ASP A 356 9.46 -1.78 -6.26
CA ASP A 356 8.51 -1.05 -7.09
C ASP A 356 8.77 0.47 -7.02
N ILE A 357 9.36 0.93 -5.91
CA ILE A 357 9.59 2.36 -5.64
C ILE A 357 11.00 2.81 -6.05
N PHE A 358 12.00 1.95 -5.85
CA PHE A 358 13.40 2.28 -6.07
C PHE A 358 13.93 1.67 -7.37
N ASP A 359 13.63 2.33 -8.48
CA ASP A 359 14.28 2.07 -9.77
C ASP A 359 15.66 2.75 -9.87
N VAL A 360 16.41 2.44 -10.94
CA VAL A 360 17.74 3.03 -11.19
C VAL A 360 17.69 4.56 -11.17
N ASN A 361 16.63 5.15 -11.75
CA ASN A 361 16.48 6.60 -11.84
C ASN A 361 16.20 7.27 -10.49
N SER A 362 15.43 6.64 -9.61
CA SER A 362 15.13 7.17 -8.28
C SER A 362 16.32 7.03 -7.36
N ILE A 363 17.03 5.90 -7.40
CA ILE A 363 18.27 5.70 -6.65
C ILE A 363 19.35 6.70 -7.07
N SER A 364 19.53 6.96 -8.37
CA SER A 364 20.55 7.90 -8.86
C SER A 364 20.30 9.35 -8.43
N ARG A 365 19.10 9.70 -7.96
CA ARG A 365 18.79 11.04 -7.42
C ARG A 365 19.08 11.17 -5.92
N LEU A 366 19.37 10.07 -5.24
CA LEU A 366 19.62 10.03 -3.79
C LEU A 366 21.11 10.14 -3.52
N ILE A 367 21.60 11.37 -3.53
CA ILE A 367 23.03 11.68 -3.45
C ILE A 367 23.50 11.74 -2.00
N GLY A 368 24.69 11.19 -1.72
CA GLY A 368 25.46 11.37 -0.49
C GLY A 368 25.79 10.07 0.24
N GLY A 369 26.95 10.07 0.91
CA GLY A 369 27.46 8.92 1.68
C GLY A 369 26.85 8.73 3.07
N MET A 370 25.70 9.32 3.37
CA MET A 370 24.91 8.93 4.54
C MET A 370 23.41 9.00 4.26
N GLY A 371 22.64 8.10 4.85
CA GLY A 371 21.19 8.08 4.67
C GLY A 371 20.44 7.21 5.66
N VAL A 372 19.12 7.39 5.67
CA VAL A 372 18.17 6.64 6.49
C VAL A 372 17.10 6.05 5.56
N GLY A 373 16.77 4.78 5.77
CA GLY A 373 15.76 4.03 5.05
C GLY A 373 14.67 3.50 5.99
N HIS A 374 13.49 3.25 5.43
CA HIS A 374 12.37 2.65 6.16
C HIS A 374 11.47 1.81 5.26
N VAL A 375 10.92 0.71 5.82
CA VAL A 375 9.81 -0.07 5.24
C VAL A 375 8.64 -0.15 6.23
N ARG A 376 7.44 0.21 5.77
CA ARG A 376 6.22 0.34 6.57
C ARG A 376 5.37 -0.92 6.50
N TYR A 377 5.00 -1.45 7.66
CA TYR A 377 3.94 -2.45 7.75
C TYR A 377 2.57 -1.78 7.68
N PRO A 378 1.57 -2.36 6.98
CA PRO A 378 0.24 -1.79 6.94
C PRO A 378 -0.33 -1.64 8.36
N THR A 379 -0.55 -0.41 8.80
CA THR A 379 -1.25 -0.11 10.04
C THR A 379 -2.68 0.27 9.68
N ALA A 380 -3.65 -0.07 10.53
CA ALA A 380 -5.03 0.27 10.22
C ALA A 380 -5.16 1.79 10.27
N GLY A 381 -5.44 2.39 9.11
CA GLY A 381 -5.70 3.83 8.98
C GLY A 381 -4.74 4.61 8.08
N SER A 382 -3.62 4.04 7.61
CA SER A 382 -2.67 4.79 6.77
C SER A 382 -2.37 4.14 5.42
N PHE A 383 -3.07 4.60 4.37
CA PHE A 383 -2.65 4.42 2.97
C PHE A 383 -2.13 5.74 2.38
N ASN A 384 -1.84 6.72 3.22
CA ASN A 384 -1.39 8.01 2.75
C ASN A 384 0.11 7.94 2.45
N ASN A 385 0.49 8.32 1.22
CA ASN A 385 1.90 8.48 0.82
C ASN A 385 2.64 9.46 1.74
N ALA A 386 1.94 10.47 2.28
CA ALA A 386 2.53 11.44 3.21
C ALA A 386 3.09 10.78 4.48
N GLU A 387 2.49 9.67 4.91
CA GLU A 387 2.86 8.91 6.10
C GLU A 387 3.97 7.89 5.84
N ALA A 388 4.47 7.78 4.61
CA ALA A 388 5.66 6.99 4.35
C ALA A 388 6.85 7.67 5.06
N GLN A 389 7.64 6.86 5.75
CA GLN A 389 8.86 7.29 6.42
C GLN A 389 10.08 7.09 5.49
N PRO A 390 11.22 7.75 5.72
CA PRO A 390 11.51 8.68 6.83
C PRO A 390 10.74 10.01 6.76
N PHE A 391 10.48 10.59 7.93
CA PHE A 391 10.00 11.98 8.07
C PHE A 391 11.17 12.95 8.12
N TYR A 392 10.87 14.22 7.81
CA TYR A 392 11.84 15.31 7.81
C TYR A 392 11.23 16.58 8.42
N VAL A 393 12.01 17.29 9.22
CA VAL A 393 11.74 18.67 9.62
C VAL A 393 12.97 19.54 9.36
N ASN A 394 12.76 20.76 8.86
CA ASN A 394 13.84 21.69 8.55
C ASN A 394 14.40 22.41 9.78
N SER A 395 13.67 22.44 10.90
CA SER A 395 14.06 23.16 12.10
C SER A 395 13.84 22.35 13.39
N PRO A 396 14.84 22.33 14.30
CA PRO A 396 16.17 22.93 14.14
C PRO A 396 17.11 22.03 13.30
N TYR A 397 18.15 22.62 12.70
CA TYR A 397 19.30 21.97 12.02
C TYR A 397 19.03 21.06 10.80
N GLY A 398 17.79 20.61 10.59
CA GLY A 398 17.44 19.63 9.55
C GLY A 398 17.57 18.20 10.09
N ILE A 399 16.43 17.58 10.38
CA ILE A 399 16.34 16.28 11.04
C ILE A 399 15.56 15.33 10.14
N VAL A 400 16.16 14.18 9.85
CA VAL A 400 15.51 13.03 9.22
C VAL A 400 15.28 11.97 10.29
N PHE A 401 14.13 11.29 10.24
CA PHE A 401 13.73 10.38 11.30
C PHE A 401 12.92 9.18 10.78
N ALA A 402 13.33 7.99 11.18
CA ALA A 402 12.65 6.73 10.94
C ALA A 402 12.44 5.99 12.27
N HIS A 403 11.28 5.37 12.40
CA HIS A 403 10.76 4.83 13.66
C HIS A 403 10.07 3.49 13.41
N ASN A 404 10.47 2.49 14.20
CA ASN A 404 9.80 1.22 14.37
C ASN A 404 9.26 1.13 15.80
N GLY A 405 7.95 1.28 15.98
CA GLY A 405 7.36 1.35 17.31
C GLY A 405 5.98 1.99 17.33
N ASN A 406 5.39 2.05 18.53
CA ASN A 406 4.10 2.70 18.77
C ASN A 406 4.14 3.52 20.07
N LEU A 407 3.65 4.76 20.00
CA LEU A 407 3.43 5.61 21.17
C LEU A 407 2.06 5.38 21.80
N ILE A 408 1.99 5.30 23.13
CA ILE A 408 0.72 5.06 23.87
C ILE A 408 0.11 6.34 24.46
N ASN A 409 0.89 7.42 24.58
CA ASN A 409 0.43 8.70 25.13
C ASN A 409 0.28 9.79 24.05
N THR A 410 -0.06 9.41 22.82
CA THR A 410 -0.17 10.31 21.66
C THR A 410 -1.11 11.50 21.89
N ALA A 411 -2.26 11.30 22.53
CA ALA A 411 -3.21 12.38 22.80
C ALA A 411 -2.59 13.53 23.63
N ASN A 412 -1.88 13.19 24.70
CA ASN A 412 -1.20 14.16 25.56
C ASN A 412 -0.07 14.86 24.82
N LEU A 413 0.69 14.10 24.02
CA LEU A 413 1.79 14.62 23.22
C LEU A 413 1.30 15.56 22.11
N MET A 414 0.18 15.26 21.47
CA MET A 414 -0.46 16.14 20.49
C MET A 414 -0.92 17.45 21.11
N GLN A 415 -1.53 17.41 22.30
CA GLN A 415 -1.89 18.61 23.04
C GLN A 415 -0.66 19.47 23.38
N PHE A 416 0.42 18.84 23.83
CA PHE A 416 1.68 19.52 24.11
C PHE A 416 2.30 20.16 22.86
N MET A 417 2.25 19.47 21.71
CA MET A 417 2.73 20.00 20.43
C MET A 417 1.97 21.26 20.01
N ASP A 418 0.66 21.32 20.24
CA ASP A 418 -0.19 22.45 19.87
C ASP A 418 -0.04 23.63 20.86
N GLN A 419 -0.19 23.36 22.16
CA GLN A 419 -0.29 24.38 23.21
C GLN A 419 1.06 24.92 23.67
N THR A 420 2.12 24.13 23.61
CA THR A 420 3.44 24.49 24.17
C THR A 420 4.52 24.58 23.10
N ALA A 421 4.67 23.54 22.28
CA ALA A 421 5.73 23.53 21.26
C ALA A 421 5.37 24.36 20.01
N HIS A 422 4.09 24.63 19.79
CA HIS A 422 3.54 25.29 18.61
C HIS A 422 4.02 24.65 17.29
N ARG A 423 4.02 23.31 17.24
CA ARG A 423 4.40 22.52 16.07
C ARG A 423 3.18 21.78 15.55
N HIS A 424 2.77 22.09 14.33
CA HIS A 424 1.69 21.37 13.67
C HIS A 424 2.15 19.96 13.26
N ILE A 425 1.35 18.96 13.59
CA ILE A 425 1.53 17.57 13.15
C ILE A 425 0.53 17.32 12.02
N ASN A 426 1.05 17.03 10.83
CA ASN A 426 0.26 17.01 9.60
C ASN A 426 -0.36 15.63 9.29
N THR A 427 0.14 14.57 9.92
CA THR A 427 -0.32 13.20 9.71
C THR A 427 -0.83 12.54 10.99
N ALA A 428 -1.44 11.36 10.85
CA ALA A 428 -1.81 10.52 11.98
C ALA A 428 -0.66 9.60 12.46
N SER A 429 0.54 9.73 11.88
CA SER A 429 1.69 8.91 12.24
C SER A 429 2.34 9.41 13.53
N ASP A 430 2.43 8.52 14.51
CA ASP A 430 3.16 8.75 15.74
C ASP A 430 4.66 8.98 15.52
N SER A 431 5.23 8.54 14.40
CA SER A 431 6.59 8.85 13.98
C SER A 431 6.81 10.34 13.69
N GLU A 432 5.84 11.04 13.10
CA GLU A 432 5.93 12.50 12.90
C GLU A 432 5.87 13.23 14.24
N LEU A 433 5.01 12.77 15.13
CA LEU A 433 4.91 13.28 16.50
C LEU A 433 6.22 13.08 17.26
N LEU A 434 6.80 11.87 17.21
CA LEU A 434 8.07 11.54 17.86
C LEU A 434 9.22 12.40 17.34
N LEU A 435 9.30 12.57 16.01
CA LEU A 435 10.27 13.47 15.37
C LEU A 435 10.13 14.91 15.90
N ASN A 436 8.91 15.43 16.00
CA ASN A 436 8.69 16.81 16.44
C ASN A 436 8.97 17.00 17.94
N ILE A 437 8.75 15.98 18.77
CA ILE A 437 9.18 16.01 20.18
C ILE A 437 10.71 16.03 20.28
N PHE A 438 11.40 15.20 19.49
CA PHE A 438 12.87 15.24 19.43
C PHE A 438 13.38 16.60 18.96
N ALA A 439 12.78 17.15 17.89
CA ALA A 439 13.11 18.46 17.36
C ALA A 439 12.88 19.59 18.37
N TYR A 440 11.79 19.52 19.13
CA TYR A 440 11.51 20.46 20.22
C TYR A 440 12.58 20.40 21.30
N ASN A 441 12.94 19.20 21.77
CA ASN A 441 13.97 19.05 22.81
C ASN A 441 15.35 19.51 22.31
N LEU A 442 15.69 19.28 21.04
CA LEU A 442 16.90 19.85 20.42
C LEU A 442 16.86 21.37 20.38
N GLN A 443 15.70 21.97 20.10
CA GLN A 443 15.55 23.43 20.05
C GLN A 443 15.76 24.07 21.44
N GLN A 444 15.37 23.40 22.52
CA GLN A 444 15.57 23.89 23.89
C GLN A 444 17.05 24.06 24.26
N THR A 445 17.97 23.39 23.57
CA THR A 445 19.42 23.59 23.79
C THR A 445 19.90 24.98 23.38
N GLY A 446 19.15 25.68 22.52
CA GLY A 446 19.38 27.08 22.15
C GLY A 446 20.68 27.37 21.39
N LYS A 447 21.44 26.34 20.99
CA LYS A 447 22.75 26.53 20.36
C LYS A 447 22.65 26.74 18.86
N PHE A 448 23.55 27.54 18.29
CA PHE A 448 23.65 27.68 16.84
C PHE A 448 24.27 26.44 16.16
N ARG A 449 25.20 25.77 16.86
CA ARG A 449 25.83 24.52 16.43
C ARG A 449 25.66 23.49 17.53
N ILE A 450 25.12 22.33 17.17
CA ILE A 450 24.96 21.19 18.05
C ILE A 450 26.26 20.42 18.23
N ASN A 451 26.39 19.77 19.37
CA ASN A 451 27.37 18.71 19.61
C ASN A 451 26.66 17.43 20.12
N GLU A 452 27.45 16.40 20.42
CA GLU A 452 26.91 15.11 20.88
C GLU A 452 26.19 15.23 22.23
N GLU A 453 26.67 16.06 23.15
CA GLU A 453 26.01 16.30 24.44
C GLU A 453 24.59 16.84 24.25
N ASP A 454 24.41 17.80 23.35
CA ASP A 454 23.11 18.40 23.06
C ASP A 454 22.11 17.37 22.52
N ILE A 455 22.58 16.47 21.66
CA ILE A 455 21.77 15.39 21.10
C ILE A 455 21.39 14.40 22.19
N PHE A 456 22.34 13.96 23.02
CA PHE A 456 22.05 13.07 24.13
C PHE A 456 21.07 13.68 25.14
N THR A 457 21.25 14.95 25.51
CA THR A 457 20.31 15.68 26.38
C THR A 457 18.93 15.77 25.75
N ALA A 458 18.83 16.06 24.44
CA ALA A 458 17.56 16.15 23.74
C ALA A 458 16.81 14.80 23.67
N ILE A 459 17.55 13.70 23.43
CA ILE A 459 16.98 12.34 23.49
C ILE A 459 16.47 12.05 24.90
N GLY A 460 17.20 12.44 25.95
CA GLY A 460 16.76 12.28 27.34
C GLY A 460 15.49 13.05 27.67
N GLY A 461 15.39 14.29 27.22
CA GLY A 461 14.17 15.09 27.34
C GLY A 461 12.99 14.50 26.59
N MET A 462 13.22 13.88 25.42
CA MET A 462 12.18 13.17 24.68
C MET A 462 11.77 11.86 25.38
N MET A 463 12.72 11.03 25.82
CA MET A 463 12.44 9.75 26.49
C MET A 463 11.66 9.92 27.79
N SER A 464 11.80 11.05 28.49
CA SER A 464 11.01 11.35 29.70
C SER A 464 9.56 11.74 29.40
N GLN A 465 9.27 12.24 28.20
CA GLN A 465 7.93 12.66 27.76
C GLN A 465 7.17 11.53 27.07
N VAL A 466 7.87 10.70 26.31
CA VAL A 466 7.29 9.69 25.42
C VAL A 466 7.11 8.37 26.15
N LYS A 467 5.92 7.76 26.03
CA LYS A 467 5.63 6.42 26.52
C LYS A 467 5.26 5.51 25.35
N GLY A 468 5.83 4.31 25.33
CA GLY A 468 5.58 3.33 24.29
C GLY A 468 6.81 2.49 23.98
N ALA A 469 6.77 1.82 22.84
CA ALA A 469 7.87 1.05 22.30
C ALA A 469 8.44 1.79 21.09
N TYR A 470 9.74 1.94 20.98
CA TYR A 470 10.36 2.63 19.85
C TYR A 470 11.83 2.24 19.67
N ALA A 471 12.16 1.86 18.44
CA ALA A 471 13.51 1.85 17.91
C ALA A 471 13.58 2.93 16.83
N CYS A 472 14.53 3.85 16.95
CA CYS A 472 14.61 5.00 16.07
C CYS A 472 15.98 5.09 15.40
N CYS A 473 15.98 5.49 14.14
CA CYS A 473 17.15 5.91 13.40
C CYS A 473 16.91 7.33 12.88
N ALA A 474 17.81 8.25 13.20
CA ALA A 474 17.74 9.63 12.79
C ALA A 474 19.03 10.07 12.11
N MET A 475 18.94 11.12 11.30
CA MET A 475 20.10 11.75 10.67
C MET A 475 19.98 13.26 10.79
N LEU A 476 21.08 13.89 11.21
CA LEU A 476 21.19 15.34 11.29
C LEU A 476 22.07 15.86 10.16
N ALA A 477 21.60 16.90 9.46
CA ALA A 477 22.25 17.42 8.27
C ALA A 477 23.72 17.78 8.53
N GLY A 478 24.63 17.13 7.81
CA GLY A 478 26.07 17.37 7.92
C GLY A 478 26.71 16.99 9.27
N PHE A 479 26.00 16.28 10.16
CA PHE A 479 26.51 15.85 11.46
C PHE A 479 26.77 14.34 11.51
N GLY A 480 25.72 13.53 11.35
CA GLY A 480 25.83 12.08 11.48
C GLY A 480 24.50 11.35 11.63
N ILE A 481 24.59 10.06 11.92
CA ILE A 481 23.45 9.16 12.17
C ILE A 481 23.33 8.91 13.67
N ILE A 482 22.09 8.81 14.14
CA ILE A 482 21.74 8.61 15.53
C ILE A 482 20.82 7.39 15.60
N ALA A 483 21.05 6.51 16.56
CA ALA A 483 20.14 5.42 16.90
C ALA A 483 19.82 5.45 18.39
N PHE A 484 18.58 5.14 18.76
CA PHE A 484 18.22 4.96 20.15
C PHE A 484 17.03 4.03 20.30
N ARG A 485 16.93 3.42 21.48
CA ARG A 485 15.94 2.39 21.81
C ARG A 485 15.20 2.75 23.08
N ASP A 486 13.91 2.40 23.14
CA ASP A 486 13.08 2.64 24.32
C ASP A 486 13.67 2.01 25.60
N PRO A 487 13.35 2.55 26.80
CA PRO A 487 13.90 2.07 28.07
C PRO A 487 13.59 0.60 28.41
N ASN A 488 12.55 0.02 27.78
CA ASN A 488 12.18 -1.39 27.97
C ASN A 488 12.86 -2.32 26.94
N GLY A 489 13.50 -1.78 25.91
CA GLY A 489 14.13 -2.57 24.85
C GLY A 489 13.13 -3.34 24.00
N ILE A 490 11.90 -2.84 23.80
CA ILE A 490 10.81 -3.62 23.19
C ILE A 490 11.08 -3.87 21.70
N ARG A 491 11.50 -2.83 20.96
CA ARG A 491 11.69 -2.90 19.50
C ARG A 491 13.17 -3.14 19.16
N PRO A 492 13.51 -3.99 18.19
CA PRO A 492 14.89 -4.33 17.89
C PRO A 492 15.57 -3.22 17.07
N VAL A 493 16.82 -2.94 17.41
CA VAL A 493 17.76 -2.13 16.63
C VAL A 493 19.18 -2.44 17.08
N GLY A 494 20.06 -2.67 16.11
CA GLY A 494 21.49 -2.89 16.34
C GLY A 494 22.33 -2.13 15.32
N LEU A 495 23.64 -2.19 15.51
CA LEU A 495 24.63 -1.62 14.63
C LEU A 495 25.72 -2.63 14.28
N ALA A 496 26.39 -2.41 13.16
CA ALA A 496 27.56 -3.17 12.75
C ALA A 496 28.54 -2.26 11.99
N THR A 497 29.78 -2.72 11.81
CA THR A 497 30.85 -1.95 11.17
C THR A 497 31.50 -2.71 10.03
N ARG A 498 32.01 -1.99 9.03
CA ARG A 498 32.78 -2.56 7.93
C ARG A 498 34.06 -1.76 7.74
N LYS A 499 35.20 -2.44 7.72
CA LYS A 499 36.51 -1.81 7.50
C LYS A 499 36.68 -1.43 6.03
N VAL A 500 37.08 -0.18 5.79
CA VAL A 500 37.43 0.38 4.48
C VAL A 500 38.77 1.09 4.61
N GLY A 501 39.86 0.37 4.29
CA GLY A 501 41.21 0.83 4.61
C GLY A 501 41.41 0.98 6.13
N GLU A 502 41.87 2.15 6.56
CA GLU A 502 42.04 2.52 7.97
C GLU A 502 40.76 3.11 8.61
N HIS A 503 39.66 3.12 7.86
CA HIS A 503 38.40 3.75 8.27
C HIS A 503 37.26 2.74 8.38
N LEU A 504 36.12 3.19 8.92
CA LEU A 504 34.94 2.37 9.18
C LEU A 504 33.70 2.96 8.51
N ASP A 505 32.98 2.11 7.79
CA ASP A 505 31.57 2.32 7.48
C ASP A 505 30.73 1.78 8.64
N TYR A 506 29.56 2.38 8.84
CA TYR A 506 28.63 2.00 9.91
C TYR A 506 27.23 1.78 9.36
N ILE A 507 26.59 0.71 9.82
CA ILE A 507 25.20 0.40 9.53
C ILE A 507 24.41 0.27 10.83
N ILE A 508 23.18 0.77 10.83
CA ILE A 508 22.17 0.59 11.89
C ILE A 508 20.98 -0.09 11.24
N SER A 509 20.46 -1.16 11.82
CA SER A 509 19.34 -1.93 11.24
C SER A 509 18.43 -2.47 12.33
N SER A 510 17.16 -2.72 11.98
CA SER A 510 16.26 -3.50 12.84
C SER A 510 16.70 -4.95 13.05
N GLU A 511 17.46 -5.54 12.12
CA GLU A 511 17.91 -6.93 12.18
C GLU A 511 19.34 -7.12 11.66
N SER A 512 20.05 -8.09 12.25
CA SER A 512 21.44 -8.44 11.93
C SER A 512 21.65 -8.92 10.51
N VAL A 513 20.64 -9.57 9.90
CA VAL A 513 20.74 -10.13 8.54
C VAL A 513 21.11 -9.08 7.48
N VAL A 514 20.80 -7.80 7.73
CA VAL A 514 21.20 -6.71 6.83
C VAL A 514 22.70 -6.44 6.92
N ALA A 515 23.27 -6.49 8.12
CA ALA A 515 24.71 -6.36 8.32
C ALA A 515 25.46 -7.53 7.68
N ASP A 516 24.99 -8.76 7.91
CA ASP A 516 25.60 -9.98 7.35
C ASP A 516 25.63 -9.94 5.81
N ALA A 517 24.51 -9.56 5.19
CA ALA A 517 24.40 -9.48 3.73
C ALA A 517 25.22 -8.31 3.13
N GLY A 518 25.38 -7.21 3.87
CA GLY A 518 26.19 -6.06 3.47
C GLY A 518 27.70 -6.20 3.77
N GLY A 519 28.14 -7.34 4.30
CA GLY A 519 29.54 -7.56 4.68
C GLY A 519 30.01 -6.71 5.87
N PHE A 520 29.08 -6.30 6.73
CA PHE A 520 29.39 -5.68 8.01
C PHE A 520 29.61 -6.77 9.07
N ALA A 521 30.51 -6.51 10.00
CA ALA A 521 30.85 -7.38 11.12
C ALA A 521 30.57 -6.67 12.46
N ASP A 522 30.82 -7.37 13.57
CA ASP A 522 30.70 -6.84 14.93
C ASP A 522 29.29 -6.32 15.26
N TRP A 523 28.26 -7.11 14.92
CA TRP A 523 26.87 -6.79 15.26
C TRP A 523 26.70 -6.61 16.78
N GLU A 524 26.14 -5.45 17.17
CA GLU A 524 25.86 -5.08 18.55
C GLU A 524 24.44 -4.49 18.64
N ASP A 525 23.60 -5.03 19.54
CA ASP A 525 22.29 -4.46 19.83
C ASP A 525 22.41 -3.13 20.60
N VAL A 526 21.60 -2.13 20.24
CA VAL A 526 21.46 -0.91 21.05
C VAL A 526 20.71 -1.28 22.33
N LYS A 527 21.30 -0.93 23.48
CA LYS A 527 20.77 -1.32 24.79
C LYS A 527 19.48 -0.56 25.13
N PRO A 528 18.60 -1.10 25.99
CA PRO A 528 17.40 -0.40 26.45
C PRO A 528 17.73 0.98 27.04
N GLY A 529 17.10 2.03 26.54
CA GLY A 529 17.33 3.42 26.98
C GLY A 529 18.68 4.01 26.57
N GLN A 530 19.44 3.33 25.69
CA GLN A 530 20.70 3.82 25.16
C GLN A 530 20.50 4.63 23.89
N ALA A 531 21.37 5.62 23.69
CA ALA A 531 21.54 6.31 22.42
C ALA A 531 22.97 6.12 21.89
N VAL A 532 23.08 6.04 20.57
CA VAL A 532 24.31 5.90 19.80
C VAL A 532 24.35 7.01 18.77
N ILE A 533 25.49 7.69 18.66
CA ILE A 533 25.75 8.73 17.67
C ILE A 533 26.95 8.28 16.85
N ILE A 534 26.80 8.31 15.53
CA ILE A 534 27.81 7.90 14.57
C ILE A 534 28.12 9.09 13.68
N THR A 535 29.38 9.51 13.71
CA THR A 535 29.93 10.53 12.82
C THR A 535 31.07 9.92 12.00
N ARG A 536 31.59 10.67 11.03
CA ARG A 536 32.78 10.25 10.26
C ARG A 536 34.04 10.13 11.12
N ASN A 537 34.05 10.75 12.30
CA ASN A 537 35.18 10.73 13.23
C ASN A 537 35.12 9.54 14.20
N GLY A 538 33.96 8.89 14.32
CA GLY A 538 33.79 7.75 15.21
C GLY A 538 32.38 7.64 15.79
N ILE A 539 32.29 6.83 16.84
CA ILE A 539 31.04 6.43 17.48
C ILE A 539 31.04 6.80 18.96
N SER A 540 29.94 7.40 19.41
CA SER A 540 29.69 7.76 20.80
C SER A 540 28.43 7.06 21.30
N ARG A 541 28.48 6.53 22.53
CA ARG A 541 27.37 5.80 23.15
C ARG A 541 27.06 6.38 24.52
N ARG A 542 25.77 6.47 24.88
CA ARG A 542 25.35 6.90 26.21
C ARG A 542 24.10 6.20 26.68
N GLN A 543 24.10 5.79 27.95
CA GLN A 543 22.88 5.39 28.65
C GLN A 543 22.09 6.66 29.00
N ILE A 544 20.93 6.85 28.38
CA ILE A 544 20.15 8.09 28.51
C ILE A 544 19.08 7.95 29.60
N ALA A 545 18.28 6.90 29.50
CA ALA A 545 17.32 6.53 30.53
C ALA A 545 17.84 5.30 31.28
N PRO A 546 17.63 5.18 32.61
CA PRO A 546 17.93 3.93 33.30
C PRO A 546 17.14 2.79 32.63
N PRO A 547 17.76 1.62 32.38
CA PRO A 547 17.03 0.48 31.84
C PRO A 547 15.83 0.15 32.72
N ALA A 548 14.65 0.10 32.12
CA ALA A 548 13.45 -0.39 32.77
C ALA A 548 13.46 -1.93 32.77
N THR A 549 12.33 -2.56 33.10
CA THR A 549 12.17 -4.00 32.90
C THR A 549 12.41 -4.34 31.44
N PHE A 550 13.48 -5.10 31.18
CA PHE A 550 13.81 -5.56 29.84
C PHE A 550 12.71 -6.49 29.31
N ALA A 551 12.05 -6.06 28.24
CA ALA A 551 10.85 -6.69 27.71
C ALA A 551 10.87 -6.68 26.17
N PRO A 552 11.83 -7.39 25.54
CA PRO A 552 11.87 -7.49 24.08
C PRO A 552 10.56 -8.10 23.55
N ASP A 553 10.09 -7.63 22.39
CA ASP A 553 8.83 -8.13 21.82
C ASP A 553 8.97 -9.61 21.42
N ILE A 554 8.33 -10.50 22.18
CA ILE A 554 8.33 -11.94 21.93
C ILE A 554 7.82 -12.30 20.52
N PHE A 555 6.99 -11.45 19.91
CA PHE A 555 6.49 -11.70 18.56
C PHE A 555 7.55 -11.57 17.47
N GLU A 556 8.67 -10.89 17.74
CA GLU A 556 9.85 -10.90 16.86
C GLU A 556 10.35 -12.34 16.69
N TYR A 557 10.49 -13.07 17.78
CA TYR A 557 10.99 -14.45 17.79
C TYR A 557 9.96 -15.45 17.25
N VAL A 558 8.68 -15.27 17.60
CA VAL A 558 7.59 -16.18 17.18
C VAL A 558 7.38 -16.15 15.67
N TYR A 559 7.27 -14.97 15.07
CA TYR A 559 6.88 -14.88 13.65
C TYR A 559 7.51 -13.73 12.86
N PHE A 560 7.78 -12.59 13.49
CA PHE A 560 7.99 -11.37 12.72
C PHE A 560 9.39 -11.27 12.11
N ALA A 561 10.44 -11.49 12.91
CA ALA A 561 11.81 -11.41 12.44
C ALA A 561 12.16 -12.60 11.54
N ARG A 562 13.18 -12.44 10.70
CA ARG A 562 13.71 -13.55 9.94
C ARG A 562 14.47 -14.53 10.83
N PRO A 563 14.44 -15.84 10.50
CA PRO A 563 15.12 -16.85 11.31
C PRO A 563 16.64 -16.69 11.35
N ASP A 564 17.24 -16.13 10.31
CA ASP A 564 18.69 -15.87 10.20
C ASP A 564 19.16 -14.63 10.98
N SER A 565 18.26 -13.94 11.69
CA SER A 565 18.63 -12.80 12.53
C SER A 565 18.98 -13.19 13.97
N VAL A 566 19.85 -12.39 14.56
CA VAL A 566 20.16 -12.37 15.99
C VAL A 566 19.69 -11.03 16.56
N MET A 567 18.93 -11.07 17.65
CA MET A 567 18.44 -9.89 18.36
C MET A 567 18.67 -10.09 19.85
N ASP A 568 19.24 -9.10 20.52
CA ASP A 568 19.59 -9.16 21.94
C ASP A 568 20.41 -10.42 22.32
N GLY A 569 21.32 -10.82 21.43
CA GLY A 569 22.12 -12.05 21.56
C GLY A 569 21.36 -13.37 21.37
N ILE A 570 20.07 -13.32 21.01
CA ILE A 570 19.22 -14.50 20.81
C ILE A 570 19.02 -14.75 19.32
N SER A 571 19.39 -15.96 18.87
CA SER A 571 19.10 -16.42 17.49
C SER A 571 17.63 -16.75 17.34
N VAL A 572 16.95 -16.10 16.38
CA VAL A 572 15.52 -16.33 16.08
C VAL A 572 15.27 -17.78 15.68
N TYR A 573 16.14 -18.36 14.84
CA TYR A 573 16.06 -19.76 14.44
C TYR A 573 16.10 -20.70 15.66
N ARG A 574 17.07 -20.52 16.57
CA ARG A 574 17.19 -21.36 17.78
C ARG A 574 16.01 -21.18 18.72
N SER A 575 15.45 -19.97 18.85
CA SER A 575 14.22 -19.76 19.61
C SER A 575 13.05 -20.56 19.04
N ARG A 576 12.88 -20.60 17.71
CA ARG A 576 11.82 -21.38 17.05
C ARG A 576 12.03 -22.90 17.20
N MET A 577 13.26 -23.37 17.20
CA MET A 577 13.57 -24.77 17.54
C MET A 577 13.12 -25.11 18.96
N ALA A 578 13.50 -24.27 19.94
CA ALA A 578 13.11 -24.46 21.34
C ALA A 578 11.58 -24.39 21.55
N MET A 579 10.87 -23.55 20.79
CA MET A 579 9.40 -23.55 20.76
C MET A 579 8.84 -24.90 20.27
N GLY A 580 9.47 -25.50 19.25
CA GLY A 580 9.10 -26.83 18.75
C GLY A 580 9.27 -27.92 19.81
N ASP A 581 10.39 -27.90 20.54
CA ASP A 581 10.68 -28.86 21.61
C ASP A 581 9.66 -28.73 22.76
N ALA A 582 9.40 -27.51 23.22
CA ALA A 582 8.42 -27.25 24.29
C ALA A 582 6.98 -27.61 23.86
N LEU A 583 6.63 -27.34 22.60
CA LEU A 583 5.32 -27.68 22.05
C LEU A 583 5.15 -29.20 21.92
N ALA A 584 6.20 -29.95 21.60
CA ALA A 584 6.17 -31.40 21.55
C ALA A 584 5.76 -32.02 22.90
N ASP A 585 6.35 -31.56 23.99
CA ASP A 585 6.03 -32.06 25.34
C ASP A 585 4.55 -31.81 25.67
N GLN A 586 4.02 -30.62 25.34
CA GLN A 586 2.59 -30.31 25.53
C GLN A 586 1.67 -31.14 24.64
N VAL A 587 2.02 -31.29 23.36
CA VAL A 587 1.26 -32.10 22.40
C VAL A 587 1.19 -33.55 22.86
N LYS A 588 2.31 -34.12 23.35
CA LYS A 588 2.36 -35.48 23.87
C LYS A 588 1.33 -35.68 25.00
N THR A 589 1.35 -34.80 26.01
CA THR A 589 0.40 -34.86 27.13
C THR A 589 -1.05 -34.79 26.67
N VAL A 590 -1.37 -33.88 25.73
CA VAL A 590 -2.73 -33.72 25.20
C VAL A 590 -3.18 -34.94 24.37
N LEU A 591 -2.30 -35.50 23.55
CA LEU A 591 -2.60 -36.67 22.71
C LEU A 591 -2.81 -37.93 23.56
N GLU A 592 -2.00 -38.14 24.59
CA GLU A 592 -2.13 -39.25 25.54
C GLU A 592 -3.46 -39.15 26.30
N ALA A 593 -3.79 -37.98 26.85
CA ALA A 593 -5.04 -37.76 27.57
C ALA A 593 -6.29 -37.96 26.69
N ALA A 594 -6.21 -37.58 25.41
CA ALA A 594 -7.29 -37.75 24.45
C ALA A 594 -7.31 -39.14 23.77
N ASN A 595 -6.32 -40.00 24.03
CA ASN A 595 -6.09 -41.27 23.35
C ASN A 595 -6.10 -41.13 21.81
N ILE A 596 -5.42 -40.11 21.29
CA ILE A 596 -5.33 -39.81 19.85
C ILE A 596 -3.93 -40.19 19.33
N LYS A 597 -3.88 -41.02 18.29
CA LYS A 597 -2.65 -41.30 17.54
C LYS A 597 -2.55 -40.37 16.33
N VAL A 598 -1.37 -39.78 16.14
CA VAL A 598 -1.02 -38.93 15.00
C VAL A 598 -0.06 -39.69 14.09
N ASP A 599 -0.28 -39.62 12.78
CA ASP A 599 0.51 -40.33 11.78
C ASP A 599 1.62 -39.45 11.17
N VAL A 600 1.41 -38.13 11.12
CA VAL A 600 2.33 -37.19 10.47
C VAL A 600 2.19 -35.77 11.03
N VAL A 601 3.32 -35.05 11.12
CA VAL A 601 3.40 -33.63 11.44
C VAL A 601 3.55 -32.83 10.15
N ILE A 602 2.71 -31.81 9.98
CA ILE A 602 2.66 -30.96 8.79
C ILE A 602 2.71 -29.48 9.22
N PRO A 603 3.70 -28.68 8.79
CA PRO A 603 3.74 -27.24 9.10
C PRO A 603 2.78 -26.45 8.21
N VAL A 604 2.30 -25.33 8.74
CA VAL A 604 1.81 -24.21 7.94
C VAL A 604 3.01 -23.35 7.52
N PRO A 605 3.31 -23.23 6.21
CA PRO A 605 4.51 -22.54 5.76
C PRO A 605 4.37 -21.00 5.79
N ASP A 606 5.45 -20.23 5.97
CA ASP A 606 6.85 -20.68 6.02
C ASP A 606 7.43 -20.70 7.45
N THR A 607 6.89 -19.89 8.37
CA THR A 607 7.43 -19.64 9.72
C THR A 607 7.55 -20.92 10.56
N SER A 608 6.49 -21.73 10.55
CA SER A 608 6.34 -22.86 11.48
C SER A 608 7.17 -24.08 11.11
N ARG A 609 7.83 -24.09 9.94
CA ARG A 609 8.65 -25.23 9.49
C ARG A 609 9.70 -25.63 10.52
N VAL A 610 10.41 -24.66 11.10
CA VAL A 610 11.48 -24.91 12.08
C VAL A 610 10.92 -25.57 13.33
N ALA A 611 9.87 -24.99 13.91
CA ALA A 611 9.24 -25.52 15.12
C ALA A 611 8.58 -26.89 14.87
N ALA A 612 7.90 -27.07 13.73
CA ALA A 612 7.25 -28.32 13.37
C ALA A 612 8.25 -29.46 13.13
N LEU A 613 9.40 -29.18 12.53
CA LEU A 613 10.47 -30.16 12.33
C LEU A 613 11.02 -30.65 13.67
N ASN A 614 11.38 -29.72 14.56
CA ASN A 614 11.84 -30.04 15.91
C ASN A 614 10.79 -30.84 16.69
N LEU A 615 9.53 -30.41 16.62
CA LEU A 615 8.41 -31.12 17.25
C LEU A 615 8.27 -32.55 16.74
N ALA A 616 8.34 -32.76 15.42
CA ALA A 616 8.22 -34.07 14.80
C ALA A 616 9.36 -35.01 15.25
N GLN A 617 10.59 -34.50 15.28
CA GLN A 617 11.74 -35.26 15.78
C GLN A 617 11.58 -35.63 17.25
N ARG A 618 11.14 -34.69 18.09
CA ARG A 618 10.94 -34.89 19.53
C ARG A 618 9.84 -35.90 19.83
N LEU A 619 8.77 -35.92 19.03
CA LEU A 619 7.68 -36.91 19.13
C LEU A 619 7.97 -38.24 18.40
N ASN A 620 9.10 -38.34 17.69
CA ASN A 620 9.43 -39.47 16.82
C ASN A 620 8.32 -39.76 15.78
N LEU A 621 7.81 -38.69 15.15
CA LEU A 621 6.79 -38.74 14.10
C LEU A 621 7.37 -38.27 12.76
N PRO A 622 6.87 -38.79 11.63
CA PRO A 622 7.24 -38.29 10.31
C PRO A 622 6.89 -36.80 10.14
N TYR A 623 7.82 -36.02 9.60
CA TYR A 623 7.59 -34.66 9.10
C TYR A 623 7.31 -34.70 7.60
N ARG A 624 6.26 -34.00 7.15
CA ARG A 624 5.95 -33.85 5.72
C ARG A 624 5.55 -32.42 5.40
N GLU A 625 6.04 -31.90 4.28
CA GLU A 625 5.48 -30.69 3.68
C GLU A 625 4.12 -31.05 3.08
N GLY A 626 3.02 -30.86 3.80
CA GLY A 626 1.67 -31.07 3.27
C GLY A 626 1.10 -29.82 2.58
N PHE A 627 1.51 -28.64 3.03
CA PHE A 627 1.09 -27.36 2.45
C PHE A 627 2.22 -26.70 1.68
N ILE A 628 1.92 -26.23 0.48
CA ILE A 628 2.83 -25.42 -0.34
C ILE A 628 2.29 -24.00 -0.43
N LYS A 629 3.12 -23.03 -0.06
CA LYS A 629 2.79 -21.61 -0.18
C LYS A 629 2.98 -21.12 -1.61
N ASN A 630 1.97 -20.47 -2.15
CA ASN A 630 2.01 -19.87 -3.47
C ASN A 630 2.77 -18.52 -3.38
N ARG A 631 4.04 -18.53 -3.79
CA ARG A 631 4.98 -17.40 -3.62
C ARG A 631 4.61 -16.16 -4.44
N TYR A 632 4.02 -16.35 -5.61
CA TYR A 632 3.74 -15.28 -6.58
C TYR A 632 2.32 -14.71 -6.48
N VAL A 633 1.63 -14.98 -5.38
CA VAL A 633 0.29 -14.44 -5.17
C VAL A 633 0.43 -13.03 -4.66
N GLY A 634 0.04 -12.07 -5.50
CA GLY A 634 -0.05 -10.67 -5.09
C GLY A 634 -0.96 -10.50 -3.87
N ARG A 635 -0.78 -9.42 -3.12
CA ARG A 635 -1.72 -9.04 -2.07
C ARG A 635 -3.09 -8.84 -2.71
N THR A 636 -3.98 -9.83 -2.60
CA THR A 636 -5.39 -9.63 -2.89
C THR A 636 -5.93 -8.68 -1.84
N PHE A 637 -5.98 -7.38 -2.15
CA PHE A 637 -6.71 -6.42 -1.35
C PHE A 637 -8.18 -6.84 -1.30
N ILE A 638 -8.73 -6.71 -0.09
CA ILE A 638 -10.10 -6.87 0.37
C ILE A 638 -11.11 -7.17 -0.76
N MET A 639 -11.58 -8.42 -0.85
CA MET A 639 -12.78 -8.77 -1.62
C MET A 639 -13.98 -8.87 -0.66
N PRO A 640 -15.11 -8.19 -0.93
CA PRO A 640 -16.30 -8.27 -0.09
C PRO A 640 -16.92 -9.68 -0.13
N GLY A 641 -17.36 -10.18 1.03
CA GLY A 641 -18.11 -11.44 1.17
C GLY A 641 -17.35 -12.60 1.83
N GLN A 642 -17.98 -13.26 2.82
CA GLN A 642 -17.41 -14.44 3.50
C GLN A 642 -17.15 -15.61 2.53
N GLN A 643 -17.99 -15.79 1.52
CA GLN A 643 -17.82 -16.85 0.51
C GLN A 643 -16.56 -16.66 -0.36
N MET A 644 -16.15 -15.41 -0.62
CA MET A 644 -14.95 -15.11 -1.41
C MET A 644 -13.66 -15.18 -0.56
N ARG A 645 -13.75 -15.03 0.77
CA ARG A 645 -12.62 -15.27 1.69
C ARG A 645 -12.19 -16.73 1.75
N ARG A 646 -13.10 -17.70 1.59
CA ARG A 646 -12.75 -19.13 1.45
C ARG A 646 -11.83 -19.38 0.25
N LYS A 647 -12.02 -18.63 -0.85
CA LYS A 647 -11.12 -18.69 -2.02
C LYS A 647 -9.73 -18.09 -1.76
N ASN A 648 -9.54 -17.26 -0.73
CA ASN A 648 -8.27 -16.58 -0.50
C ASN A 648 -7.22 -17.46 0.21
N VAL A 649 -7.61 -18.37 1.11
CA VAL A 649 -6.63 -19.29 1.74
C VAL A 649 -6.14 -20.30 0.73
N ARG A 650 -7.04 -20.90 -0.06
CA ARG A 650 -6.69 -21.78 -1.20
C ARG A 650 -5.87 -21.07 -2.29
N ARG A 651 -6.00 -19.75 -2.42
CA ARG A 651 -5.11 -18.96 -3.28
C ARG A 651 -3.70 -18.85 -2.70
N LYS A 652 -3.54 -18.78 -1.37
CA LYS A 652 -2.25 -18.59 -0.71
C LYS A 652 -1.51 -19.91 -0.43
N LEU A 653 -2.24 -20.98 -0.18
CA LEU A 653 -1.74 -22.29 0.20
C LEU A 653 -2.40 -23.36 -0.68
N ASN A 654 -1.62 -24.34 -1.10
CA ASN A 654 -2.11 -25.55 -1.75
C ASN A 654 -1.85 -26.77 -0.85
N ALA A 655 -2.80 -27.69 -0.76
CA ALA A 655 -2.66 -28.93 0.01
C ALA A 655 -2.30 -30.10 -0.90
N MET A 656 -1.24 -30.84 -0.57
CA MET A 656 -0.81 -32.02 -1.33
C MET A 656 -1.54 -33.26 -0.82
N ALA A 657 -2.59 -33.68 -1.51
CA ALA A 657 -3.52 -34.71 -1.05
C ALA A 657 -2.86 -36.00 -0.51
N LEU A 658 -1.81 -36.51 -1.19
CA LEU A 658 -1.09 -37.73 -0.77
C LEU A 658 -0.47 -37.65 0.64
N GLU A 659 -0.21 -36.43 1.14
CA GLU A 659 0.30 -36.23 2.49
C GLU A 659 -0.78 -36.26 3.56
N PHE A 660 -2.07 -36.21 3.19
CA PHE A 660 -3.22 -36.15 4.10
C PHE A 660 -4.14 -37.37 4.04
N VAL A 661 -4.33 -37.98 2.86
CA VAL A 661 -5.29 -39.07 2.64
C VAL A 661 -5.12 -40.17 3.70
N ASP A 662 -6.21 -40.50 4.37
CA ASP A 662 -6.33 -41.58 5.35
C ASP A 662 -5.43 -41.46 6.60
N LYS A 663 -4.89 -40.26 6.88
CA LYS A 663 -4.01 -39.99 8.04
C LYS A 663 -4.67 -39.09 9.09
N ASN A 664 -4.29 -39.30 10.35
CA ASN A 664 -4.48 -38.36 11.45
C ASN A 664 -3.31 -37.37 11.44
N VAL A 665 -3.56 -36.13 11.04
CA VAL A 665 -2.51 -35.13 10.81
C VAL A 665 -2.42 -34.16 11.98
N LEU A 666 -1.19 -33.85 12.41
CA LEU A 666 -0.89 -32.75 13.32
C LEU A 666 -0.38 -31.55 12.51
N ILE A 667 -1.21 -30.52 12.41
CA ILE A 667 -0.86 -29.27 11.75
C ILE A 667 -0.25 -28.32 12.78
N VAL A 668 0.93 -27.79 12.48
CA VAL A 668 1.65 -26.83 13.34
C VAL A 668 1.69 -25.47 12.68
N ASP A 669 1.20 -24.44 13.37
CA ASP A 669 1.17 -23.04 12.91
C ASP A 669 1.84 -22.13 13.93
N ASP A 670 2.30 -20.95 13.51
CA ASP A 670 3.05 -20.05 14.37
C ASP A 670 2.16 -19.45 15.47
N SER A 671 0.93 -19.09 15.10
CA SER A 671 0.00 -18.40 15.98
C SER A 671 -1.45 -18.50 15.49
N ILE A 672 -2.39 -18.30 16.41
CA ILE A 672 -3.82 -18.20 16.09
C ILE A 672 -4.35 -16.85 16.59
N VAL A 673 -4.64 -15.93 15.66
CA VAL A 673 -5.16 -14.58 16.00
C VAL A 673 -6.69 -14.53 15.92
N ARG A 674 -7.26 -14.64 14.70
CA ARG A 674 -8.71 -14.58 14.47
C ARG A 674 -9.37 -15.94 14.25
N GLY A 675 -8.56 -17.01 14.18
CA GLY A 675 -9.02 -18.38 13.87
C GLY A 675 -9.56 -18.63 12.46
N THR A 676 -9.94 -17.59 11.70
CA THR A 676 -10.51 -17.74 10.35
C THR A 676 -9.59 -18.48 9.37
N THR A 677 -8.31 -18.13 9.30
CA THR A 677 -7.33 -18.83 8.45
C THR A 677 -7.12 -20.27 8.91
N SER A 678 -6.95 -20.50 10.22
CA SER A 678 -6.76 -21.83 10.79
C SER A 678 -7.94 -22.75 10.50
N LYS A 679 -9.18 -22.22 10.57
CA LYS A 679 -10.40 -22.96 10.20
C LYS A 679 -10.37 -23.42 8.74
N GLU A 680 -9.95 -22.55 7.82
CA GLU A 680 -9.85 -22.89 6.40
C GLU A 680 -8.70 -23.87 6.13
N ILE A 681 -7.56 -23.75 6.81
CA ILE A 681 -6.44 -24.72 6.73
C ILE A 681 -6.89 -26.11 7.16
N ILE A 682 -7.59 -26.20 8.29
CA ILE A 682 -8.18 -27.46 8.79
C ILE A 682 -9.17 -28.02 7.77
N GLN A 683 -10.02 -27.17 7.18
CA GLN A 683 -10.97 -27.60 6.16
C GLN A 683 -10.26 -28.10 4.90
N MET A 684 -9.21 -27.42 4.43
CA MET A 684 -8.40 -27.86 3.29
C MET A 684 -7.79 -29.24 3.51
N ALA A 685 -7.25 -29.52 4.70
CA ALA A 685 -6.72 -30.84 5.05
C ALA A 685 -7.81 -31.93 5.01
N LYS A 686 -9.01 -31.63 5.54
CA LYS A 686 -10.16 -32.55 5.49
C LYS A 686 -10.65 -32.78 4.06
N ASP A 687 -10.71 -31.73 3.24
CA ASP A 687 -11.18 -31.80 1.86
C ASP A 687 -10.30 -32.71 0.99
N VAL A 688 -9.00 -32.83 1.33
CA VAL A 688 -8.07 -33.72 0.63
C VAL A 688 -7.89 -35.10 1.30
N GLY A 689 -8.74 -35.44 2.29
CA GLY A 689 -8.86 -36.80 2.82
C GLY A 689 -8.23 -37.07 4.19
N ALA A 690 -7.88 -36.06 4.98
CA ALA A 690 -7.42 -36.28 6.37
C ALA A 690 -8.53 -36.86 7.27
N LYS A 691 -8.23 -37.91 8.05
CA LYS A 691 -9.18 -38.56 8.97
C LYS A 691 -9.47 -37.72 10.21
N LYS A 692 -8.40 -37.31 10.90
CA LYS A 692 -8.43 -36.38 12.04
C LYS A 692 -7.43 -35.27 11.79
N VAL A 693 -7.78 -34.06 12.19
CA VAL A 693 -6.90 -32.89 12.09
C VAL A 693 -6.72 -32.33 13.48
N ILE A 694 -5.50 -32.40 13.99
CA ILE A 694 -5.06 -31.80 15.25
C ILE A 694 -4.30 -30.53 14.89
N MET A 695 -4.54 -29.44 15.62
CA MET A 695 -3.88 -28.16 15.39
C MET A 695 -3.05 -27.80 16.63
N ALA A 696 -1.79 -27.44 16.42
CA ALA A 696 -0.90 -26.93 17.46
C ALA A 696 -0.36 -25.56 17.07
N SER A 697 -0.35 -24.63 18.03
CA SER A 697 0.15 -23.26 17.87
C SER A 697 1.46 -23.11 18.65
N CYS A 698 2.51 -22.61 18.02
CA CYS A 698 3.76 -22.31 18.70
C CYS A 698 3.62 -21.16 19.70
N ALA A 699 2.73 -20.20 19.42
CA ALA A 699 2.40 -19.12 20.34
C ALA A 699 1.35 -19.55 21.39
N PRO A 700 1.44 -19.03 22.62
CA PRO A 700 0.34 -19.04 23.58
C PRO A 700 -0.92 -18.33 23.02
N PRO A 701 -2.11 -18.55 23.63
CA PRO A 701 -3.33 -17.88 23.21
C PRO A 701 -3.19 -16.35 23.16
N ILE A 702 -3.39 -15.77 21.98
CA ILE A 702 -3.32 -14.32 21.78
C ILE A 702 -4.64 -13.70 22.22
N ARG A 703 -4.62 -13.05 23.38
CA ARG A 703 -5.76 -12.33 23.95
C ARG A 703 -5.32 -10.89 24.25
N SER A 704 -6.20 -9.91 24.03
CA SER A 704 -5.92 -8.58 24.58
C SER A 704 -5.94 -8.68 26.10
N VAL A 705 -5.02 -7.99 26.76
CA VAL A 705 -5.17 -7.73 28.20
C VAL A 705 -6.39 -6.80 28.29
N ASN A 706 -7.45 -7.26 28.96
CA ASN A 706 -8.65 -6.47 29.21
C ASN A 706 -8.33 -5.25 30.07
#